data_AF-A0A5A9Z2V0-F1
#
_entry.id   AF-A0A5A9Z2V0-F1
#
_cell.length_a   1.000
_cell.length_b   1.000
_cell.length_c   1.000
_cell.angle_alpha   90.00
_cell.angle_beta   90.00
_cell.angle_gamma   90.00
#
_symmetry.space_group_name_H-M   'P 1'
#
loop_
_entity.id
_entity.type
_entity.pdbx_description
1 polymer ?
#
loop_
_entity_poly.entity_id
_entity_poly.type
_entity_poly.pdbx_seq_one_letter_code
_entity_poly.pdbx_strand_id
1 'polypeptide(L)'
;MTNHNQKIGIQADSSTEVTSSAGDTGTNPVFRFSRYTATVPDYLTKRYSLVDGKLHKENGGQLAKGKVEVMEVTSLQEFAEVRKGLSTNQCLGYGVPINGNADIVTKKTLEREAELGKPSGAIGRLAEYFQWADGPGIAAIDHDGLEDGTYLSRVAFIELLYQVMPELRQAAILWAPSSSSFIYNSETAEELQGLRGQRAYIAVDDASQIPRVVELISERLWLAGYGWHKISINGRRLENTAVDLAMTQPERLDFAAGAEVKAPLRQDKSSYEIFGAGLLNTATVPDLTPDEAAKIEAAKAISYAAKYEEAMVKKAAYEDAESDAIVERTGVSKSEARRIVQRATERGELSGDFLLTLADGEQITVAEILRDTKKWHGTYLCDPLEPEEGDKAWLGLLNGPAILHSHKHGGKTYALVAQRYSMEFRQGRLVQCVREVREILRDSGEWFALGSGGQGLVVVRSLADGKLQEHDRDGFEQCLDELIRFRNYNDKAKDFVDAPVSARLAARVAGKLPSYLPTLKAVVDHPLLLTNGRILQKDGYDEETGLLFLLDGLWPNIPEQPTDDDALKALRILWEAFDEFRFKAAGDRGAHLAALLSVAVRPGLPTCPMFLYAAHAIGSGKSLLAQCVGALTGGVTPALELDRAQRERQQQIRTMLKDNRNFL
;
A
#
# COMPACT_ATOMS: atom_id res chain seq x y z
N MET A 1 -26.55 32.66 -5.33
CA MET A 1 -27.65 33.55 -4.93
C MET A 1 -28.97 32.96 -5.42
N THR A 2 -29.64 32.19 -4.57
CA THR A 2 -31.11 32.13 -4.39
C THR A 2 -31.38 31.22 -3.20
N ASN A 3 -31.75 31.87 -2.08
CA ASN A 3 -32.12 31.27 -0.82
C ASN A 3 -33.43 30.49 -0.94
N HIS A 4 -33.49 29.26 -0.44
CA HIS A 4 -34.73 28.60 0.02
C HIS A 4 -34.46 27.95 1.38
N ASN A 5 -34.39 28.79 2.41
CA ASN A 5 -34.46 28.38 3.81
C ASN A 5 -35.84 28.80 4.31
N GLN A 6 -36.83 27.90 4.26
CA GLN A 6 -38.14 28.16 4.83
C GLN A 6 -38.21 27.46 6.20
N LYS A 7 -37.91 28.25 7.24
CA LYS A 7 -38.14 27.90 8.64
C LYS A 7 -39.65 27.80 8.88
N ILE A 8 -40.12 26.63 9.32
CA ILE A 8 -41.46 26.47 9.88
C ILE A 8 -41.33 26.59 11.40
N GLY A 9 -41.88 27.66 11.96
CA GLY A 9 -42.07 27.81 13.40
C GLY A 9 -43.31 27.03 13.84
N ILE A 10 -43.19 26.24 14.90
CA ILE A 10 -44.32 25.53 15.50
C ILE A 10 -44.37 25.91 16.97
N GLN A 11 -45.52 26.46 17.37
CA GLN A 11 -45.88 26.82 18.74
C GLN A 11 -45.92 25.58 19.63
N ALA A 12 -45.35 25.69 20.83
CA ALA A 12 -45.57 24.75 21.90
C ALA A 12 -47.02 24.88 22.38
N ASP A 13 -47.78 23.79 22.32
CA ASP A 13 -49.09 23.71 22.94
C ASP A 13 -49.04 22.75 24.13
N SER A 14 -49.64 23.20 25.22
CA SER A 14 -49.55 22.66 26.56
C SER A 14 -50.52 21.51 26.81
N SER A 15 -50.11 20.62 27.71
CA SER A 15 -50.93 19.76 28.58
C SER A 15 -51.90 18.77 27.92
N THR A 16 -51.58 17.49 28.04
CA THR A 16 -52.61 16.45 28.21
C THR A 16 -52.03 15.31 29.05
N GLU A 17 -52.48 15.22 30.30
CA GLU A 17 -52.30 14.06 31.16
C GLU A 17 -53.03 12.86 30.54
N VAL A 18 -52.32 11.76 30.34
CA VAL A 18 -52.94 10.47 30.02
C VAL A 18 -52.64 9.51 31.17
N THR A 19 -53.71 9.14 31.86
CA THR A 19 -53.76 8.21 32.98
C THR A 19 -53.32 6.81 32.57
N SER A 20 -52.42 6.23 33.37
CA SER A 20 -51.90 4.87 33.28
C SER A 20 -52.98 3.82 33.59
N SER A 21 -53.13 2.82 32.71
CA SER A 21 -53.72 1.53 33.07
C SER A 21 -52.63 0.48 33.05
N ALA A 22 -52.26 0.02 34.25
CA ALA A 22 -51.24 -0.98 34.50
C ALA A 22 -51.74 -2.38 34.12
N GLY A 23 -51.06 -2.99 33.15
CA GLY A 23 -51.02 -4.44 32.97
C GLY A 23 -49.72 -4.96 33.57
N ASP A 24 -49.80 -5.43 34.82
CA ASP A 24 -48.74 -6.08 35.56
C ASP A 24 -48.63 -7.55 35.15
N THR A 25 -47.50 -7.91 34.54
CA THR A 25 -46.91 -9.25 34.62
C THR A 25 -45.39 -9.13 34.83
N GLY A 26 -44.99 -8.80 36.05
CA GLY A 26 -43.86 -9.39 36.80
C GLY A 26 -42.56 -9.78 36.06
N THR A 27 -41.68 -8.80 35.86
CA THR A 27 -40.24 -8.76 36.23
C THR A 27 -39.68 -7.43 35.72
N ASN A 28 -38.97 -6.65 36.56
CA ASN A 28 -38.28 -5.45 36.06
C ASN A 28 -37.32 -5.85 34.93
N PRO A 29 -37.23 -5.08 33.83
CA PRO A 29 -36.30 -5.38 32.76
C PRO A 29 -34.87 -5.37 33.32
N VAL A 30 -34.07 -6.38 32.95
CA VAL A 30 -32.65 -6.45 33.31
C VAL A 30 -31.84 -6.19 32.05
N PHE A 31 -31.16 -5.05 32.02
CA PHE A 31 -30.25 -4.70 30.93
C PHE A 31 -28.87 -5.26 31.24
N ARG A 32 -28.36 -6.11 30.33
CA ARG A 32 -27.00 -6.63 30.41
C ARG A 32 -26.09 -5.94 29.42
N PHE A 33 -24.92 -5.55 29.88
CA PHE A 33 -23.88 -4.92 29.05
C PHE A 33 -22.51 -5.21 29.67
N SER A 34 -21.44 -4.92 28.95
CA SER A 34 -20.07 -5.15 29.39
C SER A 34 -19.42 -3.88 29.92
N ARG A 35 -18.71 -3.99 31.05
CA ARG A 35 -17.72 -3.02 31.48
C ARG A 35 -16.32 -3.58 31.24
N TYR A 36 -15.48 -2.79 30.60
CA TYR A 36 -14.08 -3.12 30.39
C TYR A 36 -13.21 -2.29 31.31
N THR A 37 -12.19 -2.90 31.89
CA THR A 37 -11.16 -2.22 32.68
C THR A 37 -9.80 -2.51 32.09
N ALA A 38 -9.14 -1.49 31.55
CA ALA A 38 -7.80 -1.62 30.99
C ALA A 38 -6.72 -1.68 32.08
N THR A 39 -5.76 -2.56 31.86
CA THR A 39 -4.48 -2.60 32.57
C THR A 39 -3.33 -2.18 31.67
N VAL A 40 -3.47 -2.40 30.36
CA VAL A 40 -2.57 -1.89 29.32
C VAL A 40 -3.41 -1.37 28.17
N PRO A 41 -3.35 -0.06 27.85
CA PRO A 41 -2.75 1.02 28.65
C PRO A 41 -3.51 1.28 29.96
N ASP A 42 -2.95 2.13 30.82
CA ASP A 42 -3.54 2.57 32.10
C ASP A 42 -4.63 3.66 31.93
N TYR A 43 -5.01 3.97 30.68
CA TYR A 43 -6.08 4.91 30.33
C TYR A 43 -6.70 4.52 28.99
N LEU A 44 -8.01 4.75 28.82
CA LEU A 44 -8.74 4.52 27.57
C LEU A 44 -9.38 5.79 27.01
N THR A 45 -9.70 6.74 27.88
CA THR A 45 -10.34 8.00 27.50
C THR A 45 -9.38 8.98 26.81
N LYS A 46 -9.95 10.00 26.16
CA LYS A 46 -9.19 11.12 25.58
C LYS A 46 -8.53 11.94 26.70
N ARG A 47 -7.33 12.44 26.44
CA ARG A 47 -6.58 13.32 27.34
C ARG A 47 -6.58 14.74 26.80
N TYR A 48 -6.75 15.72 27.69
CA TYR A 48 -6.69 17.14 27.33
C TYR A 48 -5.72 17.90 28.22
N SER A 49 -4.99 18.82 27.60
CA SER A 49 -4.03 19.71 28.27
C SER A 49 -4.04 21.09 27.62
N LEU A 50 -3.48 22.09 28.30
CA LEU A 50 -3.20 23.39 27.70
C LEU A 50 -1.74 23.44 27.25
N VAL A 51 -1.52 23.80 25.99
CA VAL A 51 -0.19 24.12 25.43
C VAL A 51 -0.30 25.50 24.80
N ASP A 52 0.51 26.44 25.26
CA ASP A 52 0.49 27.85 24.83
C ASP A 52 -0.90 28.50 24.88
N GLY A 53 -1.66 28.20 25.94
CA GLY A 53 -3.03 28.70 26.14
C GLY A 53 -4.09 28.07 25.22
N LYS A 54 -3.72 27.11 24.37
CA LYS A 54 -4.64 26.39 23.50
C LYS A 54 -4.91 24.98 24.00
N LEU A 55 -6.15 24.54 23.82
CA LEU A 55 -6.58 23.20 24.16
C LEU A 55 -5.92 22.18 23.22
N HIS A 56 -5.07 21.33 23.78
CA HIS A 56 -4.42 20.22 23.11
C HIS A 56 -5.13 18.90 23.47
N LYS A 57 -5.32 18.03 22.49
CA LYS A 57 -6.01 16.74 22.62
C LYS A 57 -5.06 15.60 22.30
N GLU A 58 -4.97 14.63 23.21
CA GLU A 58 -4.36 13.33 23.00
C GLU A 58 -5.46 12.26 22.86
N ASN A 59 -5.31 11.35 21.89
CA ASN A 59 -6.28 10.28 21.69
C ASN A 59 -6.22 9.24 22.81
N GLY A 60 -7.32 8.51 22.99
CA GLY A 60 -7.43 7.45 23.99
C GLY A 60 -6.58 6.23 23.68
N GLY A 61 -6.33 5.43 24.71
CA GLY A 61 -5.58 4.19 24.62
C GLY A 61 -6.35 3.04 23.95
N GLN A 62 -5.62 2.11 23.33
CA GLN A 62 -6.17 0.88 22.75
C GLN A 62 -6.10 -0.25 23.77
N LEU A 63 -7.24 -0.81 24.20
CA LEU A 63 -7.31 -1.90 25.18
C LEU A 63 -6.54 -3.13 24.68
N ALA A 64 -5.29 -3.27 25.12
CA ALA A 64 -4.39 -4.38 24.77
C ALA A 64 -4.42 -5.48 25.82
N LYS A 65 -4.57 -5.10 27.09
CA LYS A 65 -4.76 -6.03 28.21
C LYS A 65 -5.74 -5.45 29.23
N GLY A 66 -6.65 -6.27 29.73
CA GLY A 66 -7.58 -5.85 30.77
C GLY A 66 -8.56 -6.94 31.16
N LYS A 67 -9.72 -6.53 31.63
CA LYS A 67 -10.83 -7.42 31.99
C LYS A 67 -12.12 -6.94 31.38
N VAL A 68 -13.03 -7.86 31.11
CA VAL A 68 -14.42 -7.60 30.77
C VAL A 68 -15.33 -8.24 31.81
N GLU A 69 -16.30 -7.46 32.29
CA GLU A 69 -17.27 -7.87 33.29
C GLU A 69 -18.68 -7.59 32.77
N VAL A 70 -19.57 -8.57 32.89
CA VAL A 70 -21.00 -8.39 32.60
C VAL A 70 -21.62 -7.64 33.77
N MET A 71 -22.26 -6.52 33.44
CA MET A 71 -23.00 -5.66 34.34
C MET A 71 -24.49 -5.87 34.13
N GLU A 72 -25.27 -5.76 35.20
CA GLU A 72 -26.73 -5.80 35.17
C GLU A 72 -27.28 -4.54 35.85
N VAL A 73 -28.25 -3.89 35.18
CA VAL A 73 -29.00 -2.75 35.73
C VAL A 73 -30.47 -2.93 35.38
N THR A 74 -31.37 -2.34 36.18
CA THR A 74 -32.82 -2.46 35.99
C THR A 74 -33.48 -1.25 35.35
N SER A 75 -32.71 -0.18 35.15
CA SER A 75 -33.19 1.07 34.54
C SER A 75 -32.05 1.87 33.91
N LEU A 76 -32.40 2.79 32.99
CA LEU A 76 -31.42 3.74 32.45
C LEU A 76 -30.90 4.73 33.51
N GLN A 77 -31.61 4.91 34.63
CA GLN A 77 -31.15 5.71 35.76
C GLN A 77 -29.97 5.03 36.46
N GLU A 78 -30.06 3.72 36.73
CA GLU A 78 -28.94 2.95 37.27
C GLU A 78 -27.78 2.90 36.27
N PHE A 79 -28.07 2.73 34.98
CA PHE A 79 -27.07 2.81 33.92
C PHE A 79 -26.33 4.17 33.90
N ALA A 80 -27.06 5.27 34.07
CA ALA A 80 -26.48 6.61 34.12
C ALA A 80 -25.48 6.76 35.29
N GLU A 81 -25.80 6.21 36.46
CA GLU A 81 -24.89 6.20 37.62
C GLU A 81 -23.65 5.32 37.37
N VAL A 82 -23.80 4.15 36.73
CA VAL A 82 -22.65 3.33 36.30
C VAL A 82 -21.75 4.14 35.36
N ARG A 83 -22.31 4.80 34.33
CA ARG A 83 -21.56 5.64 33.38
C ARG A 83 -20.85 6.79 34.09
N LYS A 84 -21.50 7.42 35.07
CA LYS A 84 -20.92 8.54 35.84
C LYS A 84 -19.73 8.07 36.69
N GLY A 85 -19.77 6.84 37.20
CA GLY A 85 -18.71 6.24 38.02
C GLY A 85 -17.52 5.64 37.26
N LEU A 86 -17.50 5.65 35.92
CA LEU A 86 -16.39 5.09 35.13
C LEU A 86 -15.08 5.86 35.35
N SER A 87 -14.00 5.13 35.65
CA SER A 87 -12.64 5.68 35.67
C SER A 87 -12.07 5.85 34.26
N THR A 88 -10.95 6.58 34.13
CA THR A 88 -10.33 6.92 32.83
C THR A 88 -9.81 5.71 32.05
N ASN A 89 -9.57 4.59 32.73
CA ASN A 89 -9.16 3.30 32.15
C ASN A 89 -10.34 2.34 31.91
N GLN A 90 -11.58 2.79 32.10
CA GLN A 90 -12.77 1.99 31.88
C GLN A 90 -13.56 2.46 30.65
N CYS A 91 -14.26 1.53 30.02
CA CYS A 91 -15.23 1.80 28.96
C CYS A 91 -16.35 0.76 29.00
N LEU A 92 -17.37 0.96 28.16
CA LEU A 92 -18.54 0.10 28.08
C LEU A 92 -18.57 -0.64 26.73
N GLY A 93 -19.33 -1.72 26.66
CA GLY A 93 -19.78 -2.32 25.41
C GLY A 93 -21.18 -2.90 25.61
N TYR A 94 -21.98 -2.97 24.56
CA TYR A 94 -23.41 -3.30 24.67
C TYR A 94 -23.72 -4.76 24.30
N GLY A 95 -22.74 -5.48 23.76
CA GLY A 95 -22.71 -6.94 23.80
C GLY A 95 -22.11 -7.47 25.11
N VAL A 96 -22.23 -8.77 25.31
CA VAL A 96 -21.69 -9.53 26.45
C VAL A 96 -20.77 -10.64 25.95
N PRO A 97 -19.72 -11.04 26.70
CA PRO A 97 -18.91 -12.18 26.32
C PRO A 97 -19.71 -13.47 26.44
N ILE A 98 -19.55 -14.38 25.49
CA ILE A 98 -20.34 -15.63 25.40
C ILE A 98 -20.21 -16.49 26.67
N ASN A 99 -19.02 -16.51 27.27
CA ASN A 99 -18.71 -17.32 28.46
C ASN A 99 -18.68 -16.49 29.76
N GLY A 100 -19.28 -15.29 29.79
CA GLY A 100 -19.28 -14.41 30.95
C GLY A 100 -17.96 -13.66 31.14
N ASN A 101 -17.66 -13.27 32.39
CA ASN A 101 -16.49 -12.43 32.71
C ASN A 101 -15.18 -13.09 32.25
N ALA A 102 -14.28 -12.30 31.66
CA ALA A 102 -13.03 -12.81 31.10
C ALA A 102 -11.89 -11.78 31.19
N ASP A 103 -10.65 -12.27 31.13
CA ASP A 103 -9.49 -11.43 30.85
C ASP A 103 -9.45 -11.12 29.35
N ILE A 104 -9.04 -9.90 29.01
CA ILE A 104 -8.90 -9.41 27.63
C ILE A 104 -7.43 -9.33 27.27
N VAL A 105 -7.06 -9.87 26.11
CA VAL A 105 -5.73 -9.77 25.50
C VAL A 105 -5.82 -9.46 24.01
N THR A 106 -4.69 -9.12 23.40
CA THR A 106 -4.62 -8.91 21.94
C THR A 106 -4.70 -10.24 21.18
N LYS A 107 -5.18 -10.20 19.93
CA LYS A 107 -5.18 -11.35 19.01
C LYS A 107 -3.81 -12.04 18.91
N LYS A 108 -2.74 -11.24 18.76
CA LYS A 108 -1.35 -11.71 18.74
C LYS A 108 -0.96 -12.50 20.00
N THR A 109 -1.52 -12.15 21.16
CA THR A 109 -1.28 -12.87 22.41
C THR A 109 -1.99 -14.23 22.41
N LEU A 110 -3.24 -14.27 21.95
CA LEU A 110 -3.99 -15.53 21.81
C LEU A 110 -3.29 -16.50 20.84
N GLU A 111 -2.86 -16.01 19.68
CA GLU A 111 -2.15 -16.81 18.67
C GLU A 111 -0.88 -17.42 19.27
N ARG A 112 -0.08 -16.61 19.98
CA ARG A 112 1.13 -17.07 20.67
C ARG A 112 0.84 -18.11 21.75
N GLU A 113 -0.23 -17.94 22.54
CA GLU A 113 -0.62 -18.90 23.57
C GLU A 113 -1.06 -20.24 22.97
N ALA A 114 -1.78 -20.19 21.84
CA ALA A 114 -2.20 -21.37 21.09
C ALA A 114 -0.99 -22.14 20.52
N GLU A 115 -0.02 -21.44 19.93
CA GLU A 115 1.24 -22.03 19.44
C GLU A 115 2.03 -22.73 20.54
N LEU A 116 2.04 -22.14 21.73
CA LEU A 116 2.72 -22.71 22.91
C LEU A 116 1.92 -23.82 23.60
N GLY A 117 0.68 -24.10 23.16
CA GLY A 117 -0.22 -25.07 23.78
C GLY A 117 -0.62 -24.70 25.21
N LYS A 118 -0.66 -23.40 25.53
CA LYS A 118 -0.94 -22.87 26.88
C LYS A 118 -2.03 -21.79 26.85
N PRO A 119 -3.27 -22.12 26.45
CA PRO A 119 -4.36 -21.15 26.43
C PRO A 119 -4.65 -20.65 27.85
N SER A 120 -4.62 -19.33 28.05
CA SER A 120 -4.89 -18.72 29.36
C SER A 120 -6.37 -18.65 29.73
N GLY A 121 -7.27 -18.95 28.78
CA GLY A 121 -8.71 -18.70 28.92
C GLY A 121 -9.11 -17.24 28.73
N ALA A 122 -8.15 -16.35 28.45
CA ALA A 122 -8.43 -14.98 28.03
C ALA A 122 -9.07 -14.94 26.65
N ILE A 123 -9.80 -13.87 26.36
CA ILE A 123 -10.45 -13.65 25.07
C ILE A 123 -9.91 -12.40 24.37
N GLY A 124 -10.12 -12.34 23.06
CA GLY A 124 -9.78 -11.19 22.24
C GLY A 124 -10.99 -10.30 22.02
N ARG A 125 -10.78 -9.05 21.63
CA ARG A 125 -11.85 -8.16 21.14
C ARG A 125 -12.23 -8.51 19.70
N LEU A 126 -12.78 -9.70 19.51
CA LEU A 126 -13.20 -10.24 18.22
C LEU A 126 -14.65 -10.69 18.32
N ALA A 127 -15.42 -10.50 17.26
CA ALA A 127 -16.85 -10.83 17.21
C ALA A 127 -17.18 -12.26 17.67
N GLU A 128 -16.28 -13.23 17.45
CA GLU A 128 -16.48 -14.64 17.86
C GLU A 128 -16.57 -14.87 19.38
N TYR A 129 -16.13 -13.92 20.21
CA TYR A 129 -16.19 -14.03 21.67
C TYR A 129 -17.35 -13.27 22.31
N PHE A 130 -18.11 -12.50 21.52
CA PHE A 130 -19.15 -11.61 22.00
C PHE A 130 -20.47 -11.86 21.29
N GLN A 131 -21.56 -11.64 22.02
CA GLN A 131 -22.92 -11.73 21.50
C GLN A 131 -23.79 -10.63 22.10
N TRP A 132 -24.94 -10.38 21.48
CA TRP A 132 -25.99 -9.60 22.14
C TRP A 132 -26.60 -10.42 23.28
N ALA A 133 -26.97 -9.74 24.38
CA ALA A 133 -27.59 -10.42 25.51
C ALA A 133 -29.01 -10.90 25.17
N ASP A 134 -29.46 -11.96 25.83
CA ASP A 134 -30.86 -12.40 25.72
C ASP A 134 -31.78 -11.40 26.46
N GLY A 135 -32.82 -10.92 25.77
CA GLY A 135 -33.83 -10.02 26.33
C GLY A 135 -33.45 -8.52 26.26
N PRO A 136 -33.91 -7.69 27.22
CA PRO A 136 -33.74 -6.24 27.15
C PRO A 136 -32.28 -5.78 27.07
N GLY A 137 -32.04 -4.74 26.27
CA GLY A 137 -30.71 -4.22 25.98
C GLY A 137 -30.65 -2.70 25.94
N ILE A 138 -29.44 -2.17 25.76
CA ILE A 138 -29.18 -0.74 25.59
C ILE A 138 -28.59 -0.52 24.20
N ALA A 139 -29.36 0.09 23.31
CA ALA A 139 -28.85 0.53 22.01
C ALA A 139 -28.12 1.86 22.17
N ALA A 140 -26.82 1.89 21.92
CA ALA A 140 -26.02 3.11 21.99
C ALA A 140 -25.84 3.75 20.61
N ILE A 141 -26.23 5.02 20.52
CA ILE A 141 -26.11 5.84 19.32
C ILE A 141 -25.04 6.91 19.56
N ASP A 142 -24.11 7.06 18.61
CA ASP A 142 -23.13 8.15 18.60
C ASP A 142 -23.59 9.29 17.69
N HIS A 143 -23.46 10.54 18.15
CA HIS A 143 -23.57 11.71 17.31
C HIS A 143 -22.31 12.56 17.45
N ASP A 144 -21.50 12.63 16.37
CA ASP A 144 -20.20 13.32 16.34
C ASP A 144 -20.19 14.57 15.44
N GLY A 145 -21.37 15.07 15.05
CA GLY A 145 -21.58 16.31 14.28
C GLY A 145 -22.26 16.09 12.93
N LEU A 146 -22.47 17.18 12.20
CA LEU A 146 -23.08 17.21 10.86
C LEU A 146 -22.03 17.42 9.75
N GLU A 147 -22.46 17.32 8.50
CA GLU A 147 -21.59 17.51 7.32
C GLU A 147 -20.84 18.85 7.33
N ASP A 148 -21.51 19.93 7.75
CA ASP A 148 -20.95 21.28 7.79
C ASP A 148 -20.05 21.54 9.02
N GLY A 149 -19.82 20.52 9.85
CA GLY A 149 -19.03 20.60 11.07
C GLY A 149 -19.76 21.20 12.27
N THR A 150 -21.06 21.49 12.14
CA THR A 150 -21.88 21.92 13.28
C THR A 150 -22.35 20.73 14.12
N TYR A 151 -22.86 21.02 15.31
CA TYR A 151 -23.36 20.02 16.26
C TYR A 151 -24.82 20.33 16.62
N LEU A 152 -25.65 19.30 16.70
CA LEU A 152 -27.03 19.46 17.15
C LEU A 152 -27.06 19.80 18.64
N SER A 153 -28.03 20.61 19.07
CA SER A 153 -28.32 20.69 20.51
C SER A 153 -28.90 19.38 20.99
N ARG A 154 -28.84 19.12 22.31
CA ARG A 154 -29.47 17.94 22.93
C ARG A 154 -30.90 17.71 22.46
N VAL A 155 -31.74 18.75 22.55
CA VAL A 155 -33.16 18.67 22.18
C VAL A 155 -33.31 18.39 20.68
N ALA A 156 -32.54 19.06 19.83
CA ALA A 156 -32.59 18.84 18.39
C ALA A 156 -32.15 17.42 18.00
N PHE A 157 -31.16 16.85 18.71
CA PHE A 157 -30.71 15.48 18.47
C PHE A 157 -31.79 14.45 18.84
N ILE A 158 -32.44 14.60 20.01
CA ILE A 158 -33.54 13.70 20.41
C ILE A 158 -34.76 13.84 19.49
N GLU A 159 -35.14 15.07 19.12
CA GLU A 159 -36.23 15.26 18.16
C GLU A 159 -35.91 14.70 16.77
N LEU A 160 -34.65 14.76 16.32
CA LEU A 160 -34.23 14.11 15.08
C LEU A 160 -34.42 12.58 15.16
N LEU A 161 -34.06 11.95 16.29
CA LEU A 161 -34.30 10.52 16.50
C LEU A 161 -35.80 10.19 16.44
N TYR A 162 -36.65 10.99 17.08
CA TYR A 162 -38.10 10.82 16.99
C TYR A 162 -38.67 11.07 15.60
N GLN A 163 -38.07 11.98 14.83
CA GLN A 163 -38.47 12.25 13.45
C GLN A 163 -38.19 11.04 12.56
N VAL A 164 -37.02 10.41 12.68
CA VAL A 164 -36.65 9.26 11.85
C VAL A 164 -37.20 7.93 12.38
N MET A 165 -37.54 7.84 13.66
CA MET A 165 -38.17 6.64 14.23
C MET A 165 -39.16 7.05 15.33
N PRO A 166 -40.43 7.33 14.96
CA PRO A 166 -41.46 7.78 15.90
C PRO A 166 -41.71 6.82 17.07
N GLU A 167 -41.48 5.52 16.87
CA GLU A 167 -41.62 4.47 17.89
C GLU A 167 -40.72 4.71 19.11
N LEU A 168 -39.60 5.43 18.94
CA LEU A 168 -38.70 5.81 20.03
C LEU A 168 -39.38 6.66 21.10
N ARG A 169 -40.51 7.33 20.80
CA ARG A 169 -41.29 8.09 21.80
C ARG A 169 -41.86 7.21 22.92
N GLN A 170 -41.92 5.89 22.70
CA GLN A 170 -42.40 4.90 23.67
C GLN A 170 -41.29 4.30 24.53
N ALA A 171 -40.03 4.69 24.29
CA ALA A 171 -38.87 4.14 24.95
C ALA A 171 -38.19 5.17 25.86
N ALA A 172 -37.54 4.70 26.92
CA ALA A 172 -36.61 5.51 27.67
C ALA A 172 -35.34 5.76 26.83
N ILE A 173 -34.89 7.02 26.78
CA ILE A 173 -33.65 7.42 26.11
C ILE A 173 -32.81 8.24 27.09
N LEU A 174 -31.63 7.74 27.46
CA LEU A 174 -30.64 8.50 28.21
C LEU A 174 -29.74 9.23 27.23
N TRP A 175 -29.78 10.57 27.27
CA TRP A 175 -28.83 11.42 26.58
C TRP A 175 -27.63 11.73 27.49
N ALA A 176 -26.43 11.72 26.92
CA ALA A 176 -25.24 12.20 27.63
C ALA A 176 -24.16 12.77 26.69
N PRO A 177 -23.37 13.76 27.11
CA PRO A 177 -22.25 14.27 26.34
C PRO A 177 -21.07 13.28 26.31
N SER A 178 -20.34 13.25 25.20
CA SER A 178 -19.11 12.45 25.05
C SER A 178 -17.92 13.11 25.76
N SER A 179 -16.82 12.36 25.93
CA SER A 179 -15.58 12.84 26.57
C SER A 179 -14.92 14.05 25.90
N SER A 180 -15.34 14.42 24.70
CA SER A 180 -14.88 15.62 23.98
C SER A 180 -15.81 16.83 24.15
N SER A 181 -16.70 16.84 25.11
CA SER A 181 -17.65 17.95 25.32
C SER A 181 -17.44 18.60 26.69
N PHE A 182 -17.85 19.87 26.82
CA PHE A 182 -17.90 20.61 28.08
C PHE A 182 -16.56 20.67 28.84
N ILE A 183 -15.51 21.13 28.16
CA ILE A 183 -14.18 21.36 28.74
C ILE A 183 -14.04 22.84 29.08
N TYR A 184 -13.71 23.12 30.33
CA TYR A 184 -13.56 24.46 30.88
C TYR A 184 -12.17 24.67 31.44
N ASN A 185 -11.71 25.91 31.43
CA ASN A 185 -10.61 26.33 32.28
C ASN A 185 -11.17 26.59 33.70
N SER A 186 -10.66 25.87 34.70
CA SER A 186 -11.14 26.01 36.08
C SER A 186 -10.74 27.32 36.76
N GLU A 187 -9.68 27.98 36.29
CA GLU A 187 -9.20 29.25 36.84
C GLU A 187 -9.95 30.46 36.28
N THR A 188 -10.24 30.46 34.98
CA THR A 188 -10.91 31.58 34.30
C THR A 188 -12.42 31.40 34.14
N ALA A 189 -12.93 30.19 34.41
CA ALA A 189 -14.29 29.74 34.09
C ALA A 189 -14.66 29.80 32.60
N GLU A 190 -13.69 30.02 31.71
CA GLU A 190 -13.88 30.03 30.27
C GLU A 190 -14.26 28.65 29.74
N GLU A 191 -15.27 28.59 28.87
CA GLU A 191 -15.62 27.40 28.11
C GLU A 191 -14.70 27.26 26.89
N LEU A 192 -13.72 26.38 26.99
CA LEU A 192 -12.76 26.13 25.91
C LEU A 192 -13.35 25.22 24.82
N GLN A 193 -14.28 24.34 25.21
CA GLN A 193 -14.96 23.45 24.29
C GLN A 193 -16.36 23.11 24.80
N GLY A 194 -17.39 23.61 24.10
CA GLY A 194 -18.78 23.31 24.42
C GLY A 194 -19.22 21.91 23.98
N LEU A 195 -20.52 21.76 23.73
CA LEU A 195 -21.10 20.50 23.30
C LEU A 195 -20.63 20.12 21.89
N ARG A 196 -19.96 18.97 21.78
CA ARG A 196 -19.58 18.35 20.50
C ARG A 196 -20.26 16.99 20.37
N GLY A 197 -19.50 15.91 20.58
CA GLY A 197 -19.99 14.54 20.56
C GLY A 197 -20.99 14.25 21.67
N GLN A 198 -22.01 13.45 21.38
CA GLN A 198 -23.12 13.11 22.27
C GLN A 198 -23.56 11.67 22.05
N ARG A 199 -24.16 11.07 23.08
CA ARG A 199 -24.69 9.71 23.07
C ARG A 199 -26.18 9.74 23.35
N ALA A 200 -26.92 8.86 22.68
CA ALA A 200 -28.26 8.46 23.08
C ALA A 200 -28.24 6.95 23.38
N TYR A 201 -28.66 6.58 24.58
CA TYR A 201 -28.77 5.20 25.04
C TYR A 201 -30.25 4.85 25.13
N ILE A 202 -30.72 4.01 24.22
CA ILE A 202 -32.14 3.66 24.08
C ILE A 202 -32.37 2.32 24.77
N ALA A 203 -33.36 2.25 25.65
CA ALA A 203 -33.79 1.00 26.24
C ALA A 203 -34.61 0.20 25.20
N VAL A 204 -34.17 -1.00 24.86
CA VAL A 204 -34.84 -1.91 23.90
C VAL A 204 -35.29 -3.19 24.59
N ASP A 205 -36.36 -3.81 24.09
CA ASP A 205 -36.90 -5.07 24.63
C ASP A 205 -36.10 -6.33 24.22
N ASP A 206 -35.43 -6.27 23.07
CA ASP A 206 -34.58 -7.33 22.54
C ASP A 206 -33.24 -6.76 22.03
N ALA A 207 -32.16 -7.04 22.75
CA ALA A 207 -30.82 -6.58 22.40
C ALA A 207 -30.32 -7.16 21.07
N SER A 208 -30.81 -8.32 20.64
CA SER A 208 -30.41 -8.93 19.36
C SER A 208 -30.87 -8.11 18.15
N GLN A 209 -31.89 -7.26 18.31
CA GLN A 209 -32.41 -6.37 17.27
C GLN A 209 -31.68 -5.03 17.18
N ILE A 210 -30.73 -4.73 18.07
CA ILE A 210 -29.99 -3.45 18.07
C ILE A 210 -29.36 -3.13 16.70
N PRO A 211 -28.68 -4.07 16.01
CA PRO A 211 -28.11 -3.80 14.69
C PRO A 211 -29.17 -3.31 13.69
N ARG A 212 -30.28 -4.04 13.57
CA ARG A 212 -31.40 -3.69 12.67
C ARG A 212 -31.99 -2.32 13.00
N VAL A 213 -32.24 -2.03 14.28
CA VAL A 213 -32.83 -0.76 14.72
C VAL A 213 -31.92 0.41 14.37
N VAL A 214 -30.62 0.32 14.68
CA VAL A 214 -29.65 1.38 14.43
C VAL A 214 -29.40 1.58 12.93
N GLU A 215 -29.36 0.50 12.15
CA GLU A 215 -29.30 0.55 10.68
C GLU A 215 -30.52 1.26 10.08
N LEU A 216 -31.74 0.96 10.55
CA LEU A 216 -32.96 1.65 10.12
C LEU A 216 -32.93 3.15 10.45
N ILE A 217 -32.42 3.53 11.63
CA ILE A 217 -32.21 4.96 11.98
C ILE A 217 -31.27 5.62 10.98
N SER A 218 -30.12 4.99 10.68
CA SER A 218 -29.14 5.50 9.72
C SER A 218 -29.73 5.65 8.31
N GLU A 219 -30.48 4.66 7.84
CA GLU A 219 -31.11 4.72 6.52
C GLU A 219 -32.18 5.83 6.46
N ARG A 220 -33.00 5.98 7.49
CA ARG A 220 -34.01 7.06 7.55
C ARG A 220 -33.39 8.45 7.73
N LEU A 221 -32.17 8.57 8.25
CA LEU A 221 -31.44 9.84 8.26
C LEU A 221 -31.15 10.34 6.83
N TRP A 222 -30.97 9.47 5.84
CA TRP A 222 -30.88 9.88 4.44
C TRP A 222 -32.17 10.55 3.94
N LEU A 223 -33.33 10.00 4.31
CA LEU A 223 -34.63 10.59 3.97
C LEU A 223 -34.85 11.95 4.65
N ALA A 224 -34.34 12.10 5.88
CA ALA A 224 -34.43 13.35 6.64
C ALA A 224 -33.40 14.40 6.21
N GLY A 225 -32.49 14.09 5.27
CA GLY A 225 -31.46 15.02 4.80
C GLY A 225 -30.22 15.11 5.69
N TYR A 226 -30.01 14.11 6.56
CA TYR A 226 -28.88 14.01 7.50
C TYR A 226 -27.89 12.89 7.11
N GLY A 227 -27.95 12.41 5.87
CA GLY A 227 -26.98 11.49 5.27
C GLY A 227 -26.15 12.19 4.20
N TRP A 228 -24.84 11.92 4.15
CA TRP A 228 -23.91 12.49 3.18
C TRP A 228 -22.74 11.56 2.87
N HIS A 229 -22.05 11.81 1.75
CA HIS A 229 -20.77 11.18 1.47
C HIS A 229 -19.62 12.00 2.05
N LYS A 230 -18.91 11.43 3.02
CA LYS A 230 -17.68 11.99 3.57
C LYS A 230 -16.50 11.63 2.68
N ILE A 231 -15.64 12.61 2.37
CA ILE A 231 -14.41 12.37 1.62
C ILE A 231 -13.29 11.94 2.57
N SER A 232 -12.75 10.75 2.34
CA SER A 232 -11.54 10.26 3.01
C SER A 232 -10.28 10.93 2.46
N ILE A 233 -9.14 10.75 3.15
CA ILE A 233 -7.87 11.38 2.75
C ILE A 233 -7.43 11.00 1.32
N ASN A 234 -7.72 9.76 0.89
CA ASN A 234 -7.39 9.26 -0.45
C ASN A 234 -8.50 9.53 -1.49
N GLY A 235 -9.47 10.38 -1.17
CA GLY A 235 -10.53 10.79 -2.08
C GLY A 235 -11.68 9.79 -2.23
N ARG A 236 -11.74 8.71 -1.43
CA ARG A 236 -12.95 7.86 -1.41
C ARG A 236 -14.12 8.61 -0.79
N ARG A 237 -15.29 8.48 -1.41
CA ARG A 237 -16.59 8.93 -0.92
C ARG A 237 -17.20 7.81 -0.09
N LEU A 238 -17.30 8.00 1.22
CA LEU A 238 -17.84 7.04 2.18
C LEU A 238 -19.20 7.52 2.66
N GLU A 239 -20.22 6.65 2.65
CA GLU A 239 -21.51 6.96 3.26
C GLU A 239 -21.32 7.30 4.75
N ASN A 240 -21.99 8.35 5.18
CA ASN A 240 -21.96 8.82 6.55
C ASN A 240 -23.32 9.44 6.91
N THR A 241 -23.69 9.43 8.18
CA THR A 241 -24.90 10.11 8.65
C THR A 241 -24.63 10.86 9.95
N ALA A 242 -25.63 11.56 10.47
CA ALA A 242 -25.56 12.18 11.79
C ALA A 242 -25.38 11.15 12.93
N VAL A 243 -25.54 9.85 12.65
CA VAL A 243 -25.35 8.74 13.58
C VAL A 243 -24.26 7.78 13.08
N ASP A 244 -23.32 7.41 13.95
CA ASP A 244 -22.31 6.37 13.65
C ASP A 244 -22.92 4.96 13.85
N LEU A 245 -22.71 4.09 12.86
CA LEU A 245 -23.14 2.69 12.87
C LEU A 245 -22.20 1.76 13.64
N ALA A 246 -21.01 2.21 14.05
CA ALA A 246 -20.01 1.31 14.62
C ALA A 246 -20.47 0.58 15.90
N MET A 247 -21.48 1.11 16.59
CA MET A 247 -22.07 0.53 17.80
C MET A 247 -23.02 -0.66 17.53
N THR A 248 -23.18 -1.09 16.28
CA THR A 248 -23.94 -2.31 15.92
C THR A 248 -23.13 -3.61 16.05
N GLN A 249 -21.87 -3.53 16.47
CA GLN A 249 -21.02 -4.70 16.73
C GLN A 249 -21.01 -5.04 18.22
N PRO A 250 -21.23 -6.30 18.64
CA PRO A 250 -21.33 -6.67 20.06
C PRO A 250 -20.02 -6.47 20.84
N GLU A 251 -18.86 -6.57 20.18
CA GLU A 251 -17.52 -6.36 20.75
C GLU A 251 -17.06 -4.88 20.72
N ARG A 252 -17.90 -3.97 20.22
CA ARG A 252 -17.55 -2.54 20.10
C ARG A 252 -17.44 -1.89 21.48
N LEU A 253 -16.40 -1.08 21.66
CA LEU A 253 -16.22 -0.26 22.84
C LEU A 253 -16.84 1.13 22.67
N ASP A 254 -17.61 1.54 23.66
CA ASP A 254 -18.02 2.91 23.91
C ASP A 254 -17.15 3.51 25.02
N PHE A 255 -16.32 4.49 24.65
CA PHE A 255 -15.47 5.24 25.57
C PHE A 255 -16.28 6.29 26.35
N ALA A 256 -17.27 5.80 27.11
CA ALA A 256 -18.23 6.60 27.86
C ALA A 256 -17.64 7.26 29.12
N ALA A 257 -16.40 6.96 29.49
CA ALA A 257 -15.68 7.60 30.60
C ALA A 257 -15.46 9.11 30.35
N GLY A 258 -15.23 9.88 31.42
CA GLY A 258 -14.86 11.29 31.27
C GLY A 258 -13.48 11.42 30.64
N ALA A 259 -13.18 12.54 29.99
CA ALA A 259 -11.83 12.86 29.58
C ALA A 259 -10.91 13.00 30.80
N GLU A 260 -9.67 12.54 30.64
CA GLU A 260 -8.61 12.85 31.58
C GLU A 260 -8.08 14.26 31.24
N VAL A 261 -8.24 15.18 32.17
CA VAL A 261 -7.90 16.59 31.97
C VAL A 261 -6.73 16.97 32.87
N LYS A 262 -5.70 17.60 32.30
CA LYS A 262 -4.58 18.15 33.09
C LYS A 262 -4.96 19.55 33.59
N ALA A 263 -4.71 19.81 34.87
CA ALA A 263 -4.92 21.14 35.45
C ALA A 263 -4.26 22.23 34.58
N PRO A 264 -4.90 23.40 34.39
CA PRO A 264 -6.12 23.88 35.08
C PRO A 264 -7.43 23.47 34.40
N LEU A 265 -7.46 22.48 33.51
CA LEU A 265 -8.68 22.06 32.83
C LEU A 265 -9.62 21.27 33.76
N ARG A 266 -10.92 21.45 33.58
CA ARG A 266 -11.98 20.60 34.15
C ARG A 266 -12.97 20.20 33.06
N GLN A 267 -13.61 19.05 33.20
CA GLN A 267 -14.75 18.65 32.37
C GLN A 267 -16.02 18.57 33.23
N ASP A 268 -17.14 19.05 32.70
CA ASP A 268 -18.45 18.78 33.28
C ASP A 268 -19.15 17.63 32.57
N LYS A 269 -19.10 16.45 33.19
CA LYS A 269 -19.74 15.22 32.70
C LYS A 269 -21.06 14.91 33.44
N SER A 270 -21.44 15.75 34.41
CA SER A 270 -22.58 15.47 35.30
C SER A 270 -23.93 15.66 34.60
N SER A 271 -23.94 16.34 33.45
CA SER A 271 -25.11 16.56 32.63
C SER A 271 -25.52 15.28 31.87
N TYR A 272 -26.55 14.61 32.35
CA TYR A 272 -27.32 13.65 31.57
C TYR A 272 -28.82 13.96 31.72
N GLU A 273 -29.62 13.50 30.77
CA GLU A 273 -31.08 13.64 30.84
C GLU A 273 -31.72 12.36 30.30
N ILE A 274 -32.78 11.91 30.97
CA ILE A 274 -33.59 10.78 30.53
C ILE A 274 -34.89 11.31 29.96
N PHE A 275 -35.18 10.91 28.73
CA PHE A 275 -36.41 11.20 28.01
C PHE A 275 -37.28 9.96 27.97
N GLY A 276 -38.60 10.14 28.03
CA GLY A 276 -39.55 9.03 27.94
C GLY A 276 -39.44 8.01 29.08
N ALA A 277 -40.11 6.89 28.89
CA ALA A 277 -40.11 5.74 29.80
C ALA A 277 -40.38 4.48 28.98
N GLY A 278 -40.18 3.29 29.55
CA GLY A 278 -40.46 2.01 28.87
C GLY A 278 -39.33 1.52 27.97
N LEU A 279 -39.62 0.46 27.22
CA LEU A 279 -38.72 -0.18 26.27
C LEU A 279 -39.24 0.05 24.84
N LEU A 280 -38.33 0.27 23.90
CA LEU A 280 -38.67 0.18 22.49
C LEU A 280 -39.09 -1.25 22.17
N ASN A 281 -40.32 -1.44 21.69
CA ASN A 281 -40.77 -2.71 21.15
C ASN A 281 -40.17 -2.91 19.75
N THR A 282 -39.05 -3.61 19.69
CA THR A 282 -38.26 -3.78 18.47
C THR A 282 -39.01 -4.53 17.36
N ALA A 283 -39.97 -5.39 17.71
CA ALA A 283 -40.80 -6.11 16.75
C ALA A 283 -41.82 -5.20 16.04
N THR A 284 -42.19 -4.07 16.64
CA THR A 284 -43.13 -3.11 16.04
C THR A 284 -42.47 -2.08 15.14
N VAL A 285 -41.13 -2.00 15.13
CA VAL A 285 -40.39 -1.09 14.28
C VAL A 285 -40.56 -1.53 12.82
N PRO A 286 -41.18 -0.71 11.95
CA PRO A 286 -41.41 -1.09 10.57
C PRO A 286 -40.10 -1.11 9.78
N ASP A 287 -39.96 -2.04 8.86
CA ASP A 287 -38.87 -2.01 7.86
C ASP A 287 -39.09 -0.89 6.84
N LEU A 288 -38.07 -0.61 6.03
CA LEU A 288 -38.18 0.34 4.93
C LEU A 288 -39.19 -0.14 3.88
N THR A 289 -40.08 0.75 3.47
CA THR A 289 -40.92 0.52 2.30
C THR A 289 -40.09 0.56 1.01
N PRO A 290 -40.54 -0.07 -0.09
CA PRO A 290 -39.83 0.01 -1.37
C PRO A 290 -39.66 1.45 -1.90
N ASP A 291 -40.61 2.34 -1.60
CA ASP A 291 -40.54 3.76 -1.97
C ASP A 291 -39.50 4.52 -1.14
N GLU A 292 -39.42 4.26 0.17
CA GLU A 292 -38.36 4.81 1.03
C GLU A 292 -36.98 4.35 0.58
N ALA A 293 -36.81 3.04 0.31
CA ALA A 293 -35.56 2.50 -0.18
C ALA A 293 -35.12 3.16 -1.51
N ALA A 294 -36.06 3.36 -2.44
CA ALA A 294 -35.77 4.04 -3.71
C ALA A 294 -35.36 5.53 -3.50
N LYS A 295 -36.01 6.23 -2.57
CA LYS A 295 -35.66 7.63 -2.23
C LYS A 295 -34.31 7.74 -1.55
N ILE A 296 -33.97 6.80 -0.68
CA ILE A 296 -32.67 6.69 -0.02
C ILE A 296 -31.57 6.51 -1.07
N GLU A 297 -31.72 5.55 -1.98
CA GLU A 297 -30.74 5.31 -3.05
C GLU A 297 -30.57 6.55 -3.95
N ALA A 298 -31.67 7.25 -4.26
CA ALA A 298 -31.61 8.51 -4.98
C ALA A 298 -30.83 9.60 -4.19
N ALA A 299 -31.07 9.74 -2.88
CA ALA A 299 -30.36 10.68 -2.03
C ALA A 299 -28.85 10.35 -1.92
N LYS A 300 -28.51 9.06 -1.77
CA LYS A 300 -27.13 8.56 -1.78
C LYS A 300 -26.45 8.90 -3.12
N ALA A 301 -27.10 8.63 -4.25
CA ALA A 301 -26.56 8.93 -5.58
C ALA A 301 -26.34 10.44 -5.81
N ILE A 302 -27.27 11.29 -5.38
CA ILE A 302 -27.15 12.75 -5.46
C ILE A 302 -25.94 13.22 -4.64
N SER A 303 -25.84 12.78 -3.39
CA SER A 303 -24.72 13.13 -2.50
C SER A 303 -23.38 12.64 -3.07
N TYR A 304 -23.33 11.41 -3.58
CA TYR A 304 -22.13 10.85 -4.20
C TYR A 304 -21.66 11.67 -5.41
N ALA A 305 -22.58 12.09 -6.27
CA ALA A 305 -22.29 12.93 -7.43
C ALA A 305 -21.82 14.34 -7.03
N ALA A 306 -22.49 14.98 -6.07
CA ALA A 306 -22.14 16.32 -5.58
C ALA A 306 -20.72 16.39 -4.99
N LYS A 307 -20.23 15.28 -4.44
CA LYS A 307 -18.89 15.16 -3.83
C LYS A 307 -17.78 14.80 -4.81
N TYR A 308 -18.05 14.70 -6.11
CA TYR A 308 -17.06 14.27 -7.09
C TYR A 308 -15.84 15.20 -7.19
N GLU A 309 -16.05 16.52 -7.32
CA GLU A 309 -14.94 17.46 -7.47
C GLU A 309 -14.03 17.49 -6.23
N GLU A 310 -14.64 17.54 -5.04
CA GLU A 310 -13.92 17.48 -3.76
C GLU A 310 -13.10 16.18 -3.63
N ALA A 311 -13.70 15.04 -4.00
CA ALA A 311 -13.03 13.75 -4.03
C ALA A 311 -11.82 13.73 -4.98
N MET A 312 -11.97 14.29 -6.18
CA MET A 312 -10.87 14.33 -7.17
C MET A 312 -9.72 15.22 -6.71
N VAL A 313 -10.00 16.35 -6.05
CA VAL A 313 -8.96 17.21 -5.48
C VAL A 313 -8.19 16.47 -4.37
N LYS A 314 -8.91 15.84 -3.44
CA LYS A 314 -8.29 15.05 -2.36
C LYS A 314 -7.47 13.88 -2.88
N LYS A 315 -8.02 13.14 -3.86
CA LYS A 315 -7.32 12.04 -4.53
C LYS A 315 -6.04 12.51 -5.21
N ALA A 316 -6.08 13.60 -5.98
CA ALA A 316 -4.90 14.11 -6.68
C ALA A 316 -3.81 14.59 -5.72
N ALA A 317 -4.18 15.27 -4.63
CA ALA A 317 -3.25 15.70 -3.60
C ALA A 317 -2.62 14.51 -2.87
N TYR A 318 -3.42 13.48 -2.55
CA TYR A 318 -2.94 12.23 -1.97
C TYR A 318 -1.97 11.52 -2.92
N GLU A 319 -2.35 11.34 -4.20
CA GLU A 319 -1.48 10.71 -5.20
C GLU A 319 -0.14 11.43 -5.35
N ASP A 320 -0.11 12.75 -5.35
CA ASP A 320 1.14 13.52 -5.49
C ASP A 320 2.04 13.36 -4.25
N ALA A 321 1.47 13.49 -3.04
CA ALA A 321 2.21 13.34 -1.79
C ALA A 321 2.80 11.93 -1.63
N GLU A 322 2.00 10.89 -1.90
CA GLU A 322 2.44 9.49 -1.86
C GLU A 322 3.49 9.20 -2.95
N SER A 323 3.35 9.81 -4.14
CA SER A 323 4.34 9.67 -5.20
C SER A 323 5.68 10.26 -4.78
N ASP A 324 5.68 11.43 -4.14
CA ASP A 324 6.90 12.07 -3.66
C ASP A 324 7.57 11.24 -2.54
N ALA A 325 6.79 10.66 -1.63
CA ALA A 325 7.29 9.73 -0.63
C ALA A 325 7.94 8.47 -1.24
N ILE A 326 7.34 7.90 -2.29
CA ILE A 326 7.92 6.77 -3.03
C ILE A 326 9.21 7.18 -3.73
N VAL A 327 9.27 8.34 -4.38
CA VAL A 327 10.49 8.86 -5.01
C VAL A 327 11.62 8.98 -3.97
N GLU A 328 11.34 9.58 -2.82
CA GLU A 328 12.33 9.76 -1.75
C GLU A 328 12.86 8.42 -1.22
N ARG A 329 11.99 7.44 -1.02
CA ARG A 329 12.36 6.12 -0.49
C ARG A 329 13.08 5.22 -1.49
N THR A 330 12.69 5.27 -2.76
CA THR A 330 13.07 4.23 -3.75
C THR A 330 13.95 4.75 -4.88
N GLY A 331 14.04 6.08 -5.07
CA GLY A 331 14.80 6.69 -6.16
C GLY A 331 14.17 6.53 -7.55
N VAL A 332 12.97 5.96 -7.68
CA VAL A 332 12.27 5.83 -8.96
C VAL A 332 11.81 7.19 -9.49
N SER A 333 11.51 7.28 -10.79
CA SER A 333 10.99 8.52 -11.37
C SER A 333 9.61 8.90 -10.81
N LYS A 334 9.30 10.20 -10.72
CA LYS A 334 7.98 10.69 -10.25
C LYS A 334 6.82 10.15 -11.09
N SER A 335 7.03 9.92 -12.39
CA SER A 335 6.03 9.28 -13.25
C SER A 335 5.77 7.81 -12.90
N GLU A 336 6.82 7.07 -12.54
CA GLU A 336 6.69 5.67 -12.13
C GLU A 336 6.07 5.56 -10.74
N ALA A 337 6.52 6.39 -9.79
CA ALA A 337 5.91 6.50 -8.46
C ALA A 337 4.41 6.78 -8.57
N ARG A 338 4.00 7.72 -9.44
CA ARG A 338 2.58 8.01 -9.66
C ARG A 338 1.79 6.85 -10.24
N ARG A 339 2.38 6.08 -11.17
CA ARG A 339 1.75 4.85 -11.70
C ARG A 339 1.57 3.80 -10.60
N ILE A 340 2.55 3.67 -9.73
CA ILE A 340 2.51 2.76 -8.57
C ILE A 340 1.36 3.17 -7.64
N VAL A 341 1.29 4.45 -7.23
CA VAL A 341 0.23 4.94 -6.34
C VAL A 341 -1.14 4.78 -7.00
N GLN A 342 -1.29 5.15 -8.27
CA GLN A 342 -2.57 5.01 -9.00
C GLN A 342 -3.04 3.56 -9.07
N ARG A 343 -2.13 2.62 -9.35
CA ARG A 343 -2.48 1.20 -9.35
C ARG A 343 -2.92 0.73 -7.96
N ALA A 344 -2.18 1.13 -6.93
CA ALA A 344 -2.51 0.81 -5.55
C ALA A 344 -3.86 1.43 -5.14
N THR A 345 -4.14 2.69 -5.50
CA THR A 345 -5.36 3.41 -5.11
C THR A 345 -6.59 2.98 -5.89
N GLU A 346 -6.49 2.86 -7.22
CA GLU A 346 -7.61 2.59 -8.13
C GLU A 346 -7.93 1.11 -8.27
N ARG A 347 -6.90 0.28 -8.46
CA ARG A 347 -7.08 -1.16 -8.70
C ARG A 347 -6.97 -2.00 -7.44
N GLY A 348 -6.41 -1.43 -6.37
CA GLY A 348 -6.09 -2.21 -5.18
C GLY A 348 -5.08 -3.31 -5.50
N GLU A 349 -4.08 -3.01 -6.33
CA GLU A 349 -3.04 -3.97 -6.74
C GLU A 349 -1.67 -3.43 -6.37
N LEU A 350 -0.80 -4.28 -5.84
CA LEU A 350 0.63 -4.02 -5.64
C LEU A 350 1.42 -4.95 -6.56
N SER A 351 2.23 -4.39 -7.45
CA SER A 351 3.03 -5.14 -8.42
C SER A 351 4.31 -5.70 -7.83
N GLY A 352 4.96 -6.62 -8.53
CA GLY A 352 6.08 -7.40 -8.02
C GLY A 352 7.29 -6.56 -7.59
N ASP A 353 7.47 -5.38 -8.18
CA ASP A 353 8.51 -4.40 -7.87
C ASP A 353 8.16 -3.48 -6.69
N PHE A 354 6.92 -3.53 -6.19
CA PHE A 354 6.48 -2.71 -5.07
C PHE A 354 7.26 -3.11 -3.81
N LEU A 355 7.96 -2.14 -3.23
CA LEU A 355 8.68 -2.32 -1.96
C LEU A 355 7.72 -2.19 -0.79
N LEU A 356 7.60 -3.27 -0.03
CA LEU A 356 6.90 -3.34 1.24
C LEU A 356 7.90 -3.20 2.39
N THR A 357 7.49 -2.51 3.45
CA THR A 357 8.34 -2.26 4.62
C THR A 357 7.98 -3.27 5.71
N LEU A 358 8.99 -4.04 6.16
CA LEU A 358 8.91 -4.93 7.32
C LEU A 358 8.88 -4.10 8.62
N ALA A 359 8.49 -4.74 9.73
CA ALA A 359 8.38 -4.11 11.04
C ALA A 359 9.69 -3.49 11.58
N ASP A 360 10.83 -4.03 11.15
CA ASP A 360 12.17 -3.55 11.50
C ASP A 360 12.69 -2.46 10.55
N GLY A 361 11.89 -2.07 9.55
CA GLY A 361 12.23 -1.07 8.54
C GLY A 361 12.92 -1.63 7.30
N GLU A 362 13.27 -2.91 7.27
CA GLU A 362 13.82 -3.56 6.07
C GLU A 362 12.79 -3.55 4.93
N GLN A 363 13.25 -3.39 3.69
CA GLN A 363 12.39 -3.38 2.52
C GLN A 363 12.43 -4.74 1.81
N ILE A 364 11.28 -5.22 1.38
CA ILE A 364 11.14 -6.44 0.59
C ILE A 364 10.17 -6.22 -0.55
N THR A 365 10.44 -6.77 -1.72
CA THR A 365 9.54 -6.63 -2.87
C THR A 365 8.36 -7.61 -2.77
N VAL A 366 7.23 -7.25 -3.38
CA VAL A 366 6.09 -8.16 -3.53
C VAL A 366 6.52 -9.43 -4.27
N ALA A 367 7.38 -9.35 -5.28
CA ALA A 367 7.89 -10.51 -6.00
C ALA A 367 8.67 -11.47 -5.08
N GLU A 368 9.50 -10.95 -4.17
CA GLU A 368 10.24 -11.77 -3.20
C GLU A 368 9.32 -12.43 -2.19
N ILE A 369 8.28 -11.73 -1.72
CA ILE A 369 7.24 -12.32 -0.87
C ILE A 369 6.53 -13.47 -1.59
N LEU A 370 6.16 -13.26 -2.86
CA LEU A 370 5.45 -14.26 -3.66
C LEU A 370 6.31 -15.48 -4.02
N ARG A 371 7.65 -15.38 -3.98
CA ARG A 371 8.55 -16.54 -4.19
C ARG A 371 8.49 -17.56 -3.05
N ASP A 372 8.16 -17.14 -1.83
CA ASP A 372 8.06 -18.02 -0.66
C ASP A 372 6.81 -17.71 0.17
N THR A 373 5.64 -17.98 -0.41
CA THR A 373 4.34 -17.66 0.21
C THR A 373 4.12 -18.35 1.56
N LYS A 374 4.74 -19.51 1.81
CA LYS A 374 4.63 -20.21 3.09
C LYS A 374 5.39 -19.49 4.21
N LYS A 375 6.58 -18.96 3.91
CA LYS A 375 7.38 -18.19 4.88
C LYS A 375 6.68 -16.90 5.29
N TRP A 376 6.04 -16.22 4.35
CA TRP A 376 5.52 -14.86 4.55
C TRP A 376 4.03 -14.79 4.90
N HIS A 377 3.29 -15.90 4.80
CA HIS A 377 1.88 -15.93 5.17
C HIS A 377 1.68 -15.60 6.65
N GLY A 378 0.68 -14.77 6.96
CA GLY A 378 0.35 -14.40 8.33
C GLY A 378 1.18 -13.25 8.90
N THR A 379 2.24 -12.83 8.21
CA THR A 379 3.15 -11.78 8.67
C THR A 379 2.47 -10.40 8.60
N TYR A 380 2.75 -9.58 9.62
CA TYR A 380 2.38 -8.17 9.63
C TYR A 380 3.51 -7.32 9.06
N LEU A 381 3.14 -6.33 8.27
CA LEU A 381 3.98 -5.35 7.58
C LEU A 381 3.47 -3.95 7.87
N CYS A 382 4.27 -2.94 7.57
CA CYS A 382 3.77 -1.58 7.54
C CYS A 382 2.74 -1.39 6.40
N ASP A 383 1.96 -0.31 6.47
CA ASP A 383 1.07 0.03 5.37
C ASP A 383 1.87 0.27 4.07
N PRO A 384 1.41 -0.25 2.91
CA PRO A 384 2.14 -0.14 1.66
C PRO A 384 2.36 1.32 1.21
N LEU A 385 1.41 2.21 1.50
CA LEU A 385 1.46 3.62 1.14
C LEU A 385 1.96 4.47 2.31
N GLU A 386 1.58 4.14 3.55
CA GLU A 386 1.95 4.91 4.75
C GLU A 386 2.84 4.08 5.74
N PRO A 387 4.07 3.69 5.34
CA PRO A 387 4.91 2.74 6.07
C PRO A 387 5.39 3.25 7.44
N GLU A 388 5.49 4.56 7.63
CA GLU A 388 5.97 5.23 8.85
C GLU A 388 5.02 5.09 10.05
N GLU A 389 3.77 4.71 9.82
CA GLU A 389 2.77 4.54 10.88
C GLU A 389 2.73 3.14 11.51
N GLY A 390 3.68 2.28 11.13
CA GLY A 390 3.94 0.97 11.73
C GLY A 390 3.10 -0.19 11.18
N ASP A 391 3.20 -1.34 11.85
CA ASP A 391 2.70 -2.65 11.42
C ASP A 391 1.17 -2.74 11.39
N LYS A 392 0.55 -2.22 10.33
CA LYS A 392 -0.92 -2.18 10.17
C LYS A 392 -1.41 -2.94 8.95
N ALA A 393 -0.56 -3.69 8.25
CA ALA A 393 -0.95 -4.53 7.13
C ALA A 393 -0.65 -6.01 7.40
N TRP A 394 -1.52 -6.91 6.94
CA TRP A 394 -1.41 -8.36 7.14
C TRP A 394 -1.35 -9.10 5.80
N LEU A 395 -0.46 -10.08 5.67
CA LEU A 395 -0.29 -10.89 4.46
C LEU A 395 -1.15 -12.17 4.46
N GLY A 396 -2.09 -12.24 3.52
CA GLY A 396 -2.89 -13.43 3.24
C GLY A 396 -2.44 -14.13 1.96
N LEU A 397 -1.44 -15.02 2.05
CA LEU A 397 -0.80 -15.65 0.88
C LEU A 397 -1.21 -17.10 0.57
N LEU A 398 -2.01 -17.73 1.44
CA LEU A 398 -2.40 -19.15 1.33
C LEU A 398 -3.92 -19.27 1.36
N ASN A 399 -4.43 -20.36 0.79
CA ASN A 399 -5.87 -20.68 0.74
C ASN A 399 -6.74 -19.66 -0.01
N GLY A 400 -6.16 -18.91 -0.95
CA GLY A 400 -6.84 -17.90 -1.75
C GLY A 400 -5.88 -17.06 -2.60
N PRO A 401 -6.36 -16.00 -3.26
CA PRO A 401 -5.51 -15.03 -3.95
C PRO A 401 -4.50 -14.42 -2.96
N ALA A 402 -3.27 -14.18 -3.42
CA ALA A 402 -2.27 -13.52 -2.60
C ALA A 402 -2.68 -12.06 -2.36
N ILE A 403 -2.88 -11.71 -1.09
CA ILE A 403 -3.35 -10.38 -0.69
C ILE A 403 -2.52 -9.80 0.45
N LEU A 404 -2.56 -8.47 0.53
CA LEU A 404 -2.15 -7.70 1.69
C LEU A 404 -3.37 -6.91 2.18
N HIS A 405 -3.79 -7.11 3.42
CA HIS A 405 -4.86 -6.34 4.03
C HIS A 405 -4.32 -5.28 4.97
N SER A 406 -4.39 -4.01 4.57
CA SER A 406 -4.16 -2.87 5.45
C SER A 406 -5.39 -2.59 6.32
N HIS A 407 -5.15 -2.30 7.60
CA HIS A 407 -6.16 -1.87 8.57
C HIS A 407 -6.28 -0.33 8.68
N LYS A 408 -5.56 0.44 7.86
CA LYS A 408 -5.61 1.91 7.82
C LYS A 408 -6.90 2.43 7.19
N HIS A 409 -7.34 3.61 7.62
CA HIS A 409 -8.40 4.41 6.99
C HIS A 409 -9.69 3.64 6.63
N GLY A 410 -10.12 2.71 7.49
CA GLY A 410 -11.32 1.88 7.26
C GLY A 410 -11.04 0.52 6.59
N GLY A 411 -9.78 0.16 6.39
CA GLY A 411 -9.36 -1.12 5.87
C GLY A 411 -9.31 -1.14 4.34
N LYS A 412 -8.24 -1.71 3.79
CA LYS A 412 -8.10 -1.94 2.35
C LYS A 412 -7.36 -3.23 2.08
N THR A 413 -7.86 -4.01 1.13
CA THR A 413 -7.18 -5.21 0.65
C THR A 413 -6.54 -4.91 -0.70
N TYR A 414 -5.28 -5.28 -0.83
CA TYR A 414 -4.50 -5.17 -2.04
C TYR A 414 -4.20 -6.58 -2.57
N ALA A 415 -4.45 -6.82 -3.85
CA ALA A 415 -3.97 -8.02 -4.53
C ALA A 415 -2.47 -7.87 -4.81
N LEU A 416 -1.71 -8.92 -4.50
CA LEU A 416 -0.28 -8.99 -4.76
C LEU A 416 -0.06 -9.69 -6.09
N VAL A 417 0.60 -8.99 -7.02
CA VAL A 417 0.78 -9.45 -8.39
C VAL A 417 2.28 -9.53 -8.66
N ALA A 418 2.77 -10.66 -9.16
CA ALA A 418 4.20 -10.83 -9.46
C ALA A 418 4.65 -9.94 -10.63
N GLN A 419 3.76 -9.71 -11.60
CA GLN A 419 4.03 -8.89 -12.77
C GLN A 419 4.11 -7.40 -12.42
N ARG A 420 5.03 -6.70 -13.09
CA ARG A 420 5.26 -5.25 -12.92
C ARG A 420 4.19 -4.40 -13.58
N TYR A 421 3.52 -4.90 -14.62
CA TYR A 421 2.47 -4.19 -15.34
C TYR A 421 1.20 -5.02 -15.49
N SER A 422 0.06 -4.39 -15.78
CA SER A 422 -1.22 -5.07 -15.98
C SER A 422 -1.99 -4.40 -17.11
N MET A 423 -2.43 -5.19 -18.10
CA MET A 423 -3.06 -4.71 -19.32
C MET A 423 -4.35 -5.48 -19.63
N GLU A 424 -5.42 -4.74 -19.90
CA GLU A 424 -6.69 -5.29 -20.36
C GLU A 424 -6.79 -5.23 -21.88
N PHE A 425 -7.11 -6.37 -22.49
CA PHE A 425 -7.30 -6.48 -23.91
C PHE A 425 -8.80 -6.59 -24.26
N ARG A 426 -9.23 -5.72 -25.17
CA ARG A 426 -10.56 -5.76 -25.81
C ARG A 426 -10.40 -5.87 -27.32
N GLN A 427 -11.35 -6.54 -27.97
CA GLN A 427 -11.38 -6.62 -29.42
C GLN A 427 -11.38 -5.19 -30.02
N GLY A 428 -10.55 -4.96 -31.04
CA GLY A 428 -10.37 -3.63 -31.66
C GLY A 428 -9.32 -2.71 -31.02
N ARG A 429 -8.75 -3.04 -29.85
CA ARG A 429 -7.71 -2.22 -29.19
C ARG A 429 -6.26 -2.61 -29.47
N LEU A 430 -6.02 -3.55 -30.38
CA LEU A 430 -4.67 -4.10 -30.64
C LEU A 430 -3.60 -3.02 -30.89
N VAL A 431 -3.91 -1.96 -31.64
CA VAL A 431 -2.94 -0.89 -31.93
C VAL A 431 -2.55 -0.12 -30.67
N GLN A 432 -3.53 0.17 -29.80
CA GLN A 432 -3.31 0.85 -28.54
C GLN A 432 -2.48 -0.04 -27.60
N CYS A 433 -2.82 -1.32 -27.47
CA CYS A 433 -2.05 -2.28 -26.67
C CYS A 433 -0.60 -2.41 -27.17
N VAL A 434 -0.37 -2.45 -28.49
CA VAL A 434 1.00 -2.46 -29.04
C VAL A 434 1.76 -1.20 -28.61
N ARG A 435 1.14 -0.01 -28.65
CA ARG A 435 1.79 1.23 -28.23
C ARG A 435 2.12 1.21 -26.73
N GLU A 436 1.16 0.81 -25.89
CA GLU A 436 1.34 0.72 -24.44
C GLU A 436 2.43 -0.28 -24.06
N VAL A 437 2.47 -1.46 -24.67
CA VAL A 437 3.57 -2.43 -24.43
C VAL A 437 4.91 -1.82 -24.85
N ARG A 438 4.99 -1.14 -26.00
CA ARG A 438 6.23 -0.50 -26.45
C ARG A 438 6.72 0.61 -25.50
N GLU A 439 5.78 1.36 -24.93
CA GLU A 439 6.08 2.36 -23.91
C GLU A 439 6.59 1.69 -22.63
N ILE A 440 5.94 0.62 -22.16
CA ILE A 440 6.40 -0.19 -21.02
C ILE A 440 7.83 -0.71 -21.23
N LEU A 441 8.10 -1.34 -22.39
CA LEU A 441 9.42 -1.89 -22.69
C LEU A 441 10.49 -0.79 -22.72
N ARG A 442 10.18 0.37 -23.32
CA ARG A 442 11.10 1.50 -23.35
C ARG A 442 11.36 2.08 -21.96
N ASP A 443 10.30 2.32 -21.19
CA ASP A 443 10.37 2.93 -19.85
C ASP A 443 11.08 2.00 -18.85
N SER A 444 11.05 0.68 -19.07
CA SER A 444 11.73 -0.29 -18.19
C SER A 444 13.25 -0.20 -18.23
N GLY A 445 13.85 0.28 -19.33
CA GLY A 445 15.31 0.41 -19.47
C GLY A 445 16.09 -0.90 -19.67
N GLU A 446 15.42 -2.05 -19.71
CA GLU A 446 16.04 -3.39 -19.77
C GLU A 446 16.11 -3.97 -21.20
N TRP A 447 15.46 -3.30 -22.17
CA TRP A 447 15.19 -3.82 -23.51
C TRP A 447 15.95 -3.06 -24.60
N PHE A 448 16.60 -3.79 -25.49
CA PHE A 448 17.42 -3.22 -26.55
C PHE A 448 17.19 -3.90 -27.91
N ALA A 449 17.43 -3.14 -28.98
CA ALA A 449 17.54 -3.67 -30.33
C ALA A 449 18.99 -4.06 -30.63
N LEU A 450 19.26 -5.26 -31.16
CA LEU A 450 20.64 -5.68 -31.46
C LEU A 450 21.22 -4.90 -32.66
N GLY A 451 22.39 -4.29 -32.49
CA GLY A 451 23.09 -3.51 -33.51
C GLY A 451 23.95 -4.36 -34.47
N SER A 452 24.06 -3.90 -35.73
CA SER A 452 24.82 -4.47 -36.85
C SER A 452 24.35 -5.83 -37.39
N GLY A 453 23.27 -5.82 -38.19
CA GLY A 453 22.92 -6.89 -39.13
C GLY A 453 22.06 -8.04 -38.58
N GLY A 454 21.87 -8.13 -37.27
CA GLY A 454 20.97 -9.10 -36.62
C GLY A 454 19.51 -8.65 -36.64
N GLN A 455 18.59 -9.59 -36.90
CA GLN A 455 17.15 -9.39 -36.73
C GLN A 455 16.75 -9.94 -35.36
N GLY A 456 16.75 -9.12 -34.29
CA GLY A 456 16.40 -9.62 -32.95
C GLY A 456 16.22 -8.55 -31.87
N LEU A 457 15.35 -8.85 -30.89
CA LEU A 457 15.21 -8.15 -29.61
C LEU A 457 16.10 -8.83 -28.57
N VAL A 458 16.74 -8.04 -27.70
CA VAL A 458 17.58 -8.55 -26.61
C VAL A 458 17.11 -7.95 -25.29
N VAL A 459 17.07 -8.79 -24.25
CA VAL A 459 16.76 -8.39 -22.86
C VAL A 459 18.02 -8.50 -22.03
N VAL A 460 18.23 -7.53 -21.15
CA VAL A 460 19.23 -7.60 -20.08
C VAL A 460 18.49 -8.00 -18.82
N ARG A 461 18.59 -9.29 -18.43
CA ARG A 461 17.76 -9.85 -17.35
C ARG A 461 18.25 -9.49 -15.93
N SER A 462 19.46 -8.94 -15.81
CA SER A 462 20.04 -8.50 -14.55
C SER A 462 21.16 -7.47 -14.77
N LEU A 463 21.05 -6.33 -14.08
CA LEU A 463 22.14 -5.35 -13.98
C LEU A 463 23.35 -5.91 -13.21
N ALA A 464 23.16 -6.97 -12.41
CA ALA A 464 24.18 -7.49 -11.50
C ALA A 464 25.09 -8.59 -12.10
N ASP A 465 24.73 -9.19 -13.24
CA ASP A 465 25.60 -10.17 -13.92
C ASP A 465 25.88 -9.84 -15.40
N GLY A 466 25.30 -8.75 -15.92
CA GLY A 466 25.60 -8.21 -17.26
C GLY A 466 25.29 -9.13 -18.43
N LYS A 467 24.58 -10.25 -18.22
CA LYS A 467 24.37 -11.25 -19.27
C LYS A 467 23.29 -10.82 -20.25
N LEU A 468 23.67 -10.73 -21.52
CA LEU A 468 22.72 -10.59 -22.61
C LEU A 468 21.99 -11.90 -22.86
N GLN A 469 20.66 -11.85 -22.88
CA GLN A 469 19.83 -12.95 -23.34
C GLN A 469 19.13 -12.54 -24.63
N GLU A 470 19.53 -13.18 -25.73
CA GLU A 470 18.76 -13.14 -26.97
C GLU A 470 17.56 -14.07 -26.83
N HIS A 471 16.37 -13.58 -27.21
CA HIS A 471 15.15 -14.35 -27.14
C HIS A 471 14.63 -14.65 -28.53
N ASP A 472 14.25 -15.91 -28.76
CA ASP A 472 13.38 -16.26 -29.87
C ASP A 472 11.94 -15.78 -29.60
N ARG A 473 11.00 -16.11 -30.50
CA ARG A 473 9.60 -15.66 -30.35
C ARG A 473 8.99 -16.15 -29.03
N ASP A 474 9.21 -17.41 -28.68
CA ASP A 474 8.57 -18.03 -27.52
C ASP A 474 9.17 -17.47 -26.22
N GLY A 475 10.49 -17.28 -26.18
CA GLY A 475 11.16 -16.59 -25.09
C GLY A 475 10.69 -15.14 -24.91
N PHE A 476 10.41 -14.42 -26.00
CA PHE A 476 9.87 -13.06 -25.91
C PHE A 476 8.44 -13.02 -25.36
N GLU A 477 7.58 -13.96 -25.75
CA GLU A 477 6.23 -14.10 -25.19
C GLU A 477 6.28 -14.36 -23.68
N GLN A 478 7.15 -15.27 -23.24
CA GLN A 478 7.36 -15.54 -21.82
C GLN A 478 7.82 -14.29 -21.05
N CYS A 479 8.78 -13.53 -21.59
CA CYS A 479 9.23 -12.29 -20.95
C CYS A 479 8.10 -11.25 -20.83
N LEU A 480 7.21 -11.15 -21.83
CA LEU A 480 6.05 -10.27 -21.74
C LEU A 480 5.06 -10.73 -20.67
N ASP A 481 4.82 -12.04 -20.52
CA ASP A 481 3.93 -12.59 -19.48
C ASP A 481 4.52 -12.47 -18.06
N GLU A 482 5.86 -12.51 -17.93
CA GLU A 482 6.58 -12.23 -16.68
C GLU A 482 6.52 -10.75 -16.31
N LEU A 483 6.57 -9.85 -17.31
CA LEU A 483 6.59 -8.41 -17.10
C LEU A 483 5.17 -7.81 -16.96
N ILE A 484 4.20 -8.33 -17.71
CA ILE A 484 2.86 -7.77 -17.88
C ILE A 484 1.80 -8.86 -17.65
N ARG A 485 0.90 -8.62 -16.70
CA ARG A 485 -0.31 -9.42 -16.52
C ARG A 485 -1.34 -9.04 -17.59
N PHE A 486 -1.53 -9.91 -18.58
CA PHE A 486 -2.57 -9.71 -19.60
C PHE A 486 -3.91 -10.26 -19.13
N ARG A 487 -4.99 -9.49 -19.36
CA ARG A 487 -6.36 -9.93 -19.08
C ARG A 487 -7.25 -9.74 -20.30
N ASN A 488 -8.00 -10.77 -20.67
CA ASN A 488 -8.97 -10.72 -21.76
C ASN A 488 -10.39 -10.62 -21.20
N TYR A 489 -11.23 -9.81 -21.83
CA TYR A 489 -12.65 -9.78 -21.47
C TYR A 489 -13.31 -11.13 -21.80
N ASN A 490 -14.03 -11.68 -20.83
CA ASN A 490 -14.77 -12.93 -20.95
C ASN A 490 -16.28 -12.65 -20.84
N ASP A 491 -17.00 -12.79 -21.96
CA ASP A 491 -18.44 -12.52 -22.04
C ASP A 491 -19.28 -13.37 -21.07
N LYS A 492 -18.84 -14.60 -20.74
CA LYS A 492 -19.56 -15.50 -19.82
C LYS A 492 -19.38 -15.07 -18.37
N ALA A 493 -18.16 -14.68 -17.99
CA ALA A 493 -17.86 -14.16 -16.66
C ALA A 493 -18.35 -12.71 -16.49
N LYS A 494 -18.63 -12.01 -17.60
CA LYS A 494 -18.86 -10.56 -17.66
C LYS A 494 -17.72 -9.77 -16.99
N ASP A 495 -16.50 -10.30 -17.09
CA ASP A 495 -15.32 -9.78 -16.41
C ASP A 495 -14.04 -10.07 -17.19
N PHE A 496 -12.94 -9.42 -16.83
CA PHE A 496 -11.60 -9.66 -17.34
C PHE A 496 -10.96 -10.84 -16.62
N VAL A 497 -10.54 -11.84 -17.38
CA VAL A 497 -9.82 -13.01 -16.85
C VAL A 497 -8.39 -13.01 -17.33
N ASP A 498 -7.49 -13.52 -16.49
CA ASP A 498 -6.07 -13.66 -16.84
C ASP A 498 -5.92 -14.54 -18.08
N ALA A 499 -5.02 -14.11 -18.97
CA ALA A 499 -4.69 -14.81 -20.19
C ALA A 499 -3.22 -14.54 -20.53
N PRO A 500 -2.54 -15.45 -21.25
CA PRO A 500 -1.21 -15.17 -21.77
C PRO A 500 -1.27 -14.07 -22.85
N VAL A 501 -0.12 -13.46 -23.12
CA VAL A 501 0.06 -12.54 -24.24
C VAL A 501 -0.37 -13.23 -25.54
N SER A 502 -1.15 -12.52 -26.36
CA SER A 502 -1.50 -13.07 -27.68
C SER A 502 -0.26 -13.05 -28.59
N ALA A 503 0.01 -14.15 -29.30
CA ALA A 503 1.11 -14.23 -30.27
C ALA A 503 1.08 -13.10 -31.32
N ARG A 504 -0.13 -12.62 -31.67
CA ARG A 504 -0.31 -11.47 -32.58
C ARG A 504 0.16 -10.15 -31.98
N LEU A 505 -0.06 -9.93 -30.69
CA LEU A 505 0.43 -8.77 -29.97
C LEU A 505 1.95 -8.84 -29.85
N ALA A 506 2.50 -9.96 -29.36
CA ALA A 506 3.93 -10.18 -29.24
C ALA A 506 4.66 -9.97 -30.57
N ALA A 507 4.18 -10.58 -31.67
CA ALA A 507 4.78 -10.39 -33.00
C ALA A 507 4.78 -8.93 -33.48
N ARG A 508 3.76 -8.12 -33.14
CA ARG A 508 3.70 -6.69 -33.52
C ARG A 508 4.57 -5.80 -32.66
N VAL A 509 4.76 -6.18 -31.39
CA VAL A 509 5.68 -5.49 -30.49
C VAL A 509 7.12 -5.77 -30.94
N ALA A 510 7.46 -7.03 -31.24
CA ALA A 510 8.79 -7.42 -31.70
C ALA A 510 9.20 -6.69 -33.00
N GLY A 511 8.36 -6.73 -34.04
CA GLY A 511 8.65 -6.10 -35.32
C GLY A 511 9.93 -6.65 -36.00
N LYS A 512 10.30 -6.11 -37.17
CA LYS A 512 11.56 -6.47 -37.87
C LYS A 512 12.76 -5.63 -37.42
N LEU A 513 12.51 -4.42 -36.93
CA LEU A 513 13.47 -3.46 -36.38
C LEU A 513 12.70 -2.60 -35.36
N PRO A 514 12.83 -2.86 -34.04
CA PRO A 514 12.09 -2.14 -33.01
C PRO A 514 12.72 -0.75 -32.81
N SER A 515 12.42 0.19 -33.71
CA SER A 515 12.94 1.57 -33.67
C SER A 515 12.52 2.39 -32.44
N TYR A 516 11.72 1.79 -31.56
CA TYR A 516 11.26 2.39 -30.31
C TYR A 516 12.15 2.05 -29.11
N LEU A 517 13.14 1.16 -29.30
CA LEU A 517 14.15 0.79 -28.31
C LEU A 517 15.54 1.31 -28.72
N PRO A 518 16.45 1.55 -27.76
CA PRO A 518 17.83 1.90 -28.04
C PRO A 518 18.58 0.75 -28.74
N THR A 519 19.59 1.08 -29.56
CA THR A 519 20.38 0.09 -30.30
C THR A 519 21.62 -0.30 -29.51
N LEU A 520 21.70 -1.57 -29.10
CA LEU A 520 22.81 -2.12 -28.36
C LEU A 520 23.84 -2.76 -29.30
N LYS A 521 25.07 -2.24 -29.30
CA LYS A 521 26.20 -2.79 -30.05
C LYS A 521 26.99 -3.83 -29.25
N ALA A 522 27.20 -3.56 -27.96
CA ALA A 522 27.89 -4.46 -27.03
C ALA A 522 27.59 -4.08 -25.57
N VAL A 523 27.74 -5.06 -24.67
CA VAL A 523 27.83 -4.83 -23.22
C VAL A 523 29.30 -4.75 -22.83
N VAL A 524 29.61 -3.84 -21.91
CA VAL A 524 30.94 -3.58 -21.41
C VAL A 524 30.91 -3.64 -19.89
N ASP A 525 31.78 -4.44 -19.31
CA ASP A 525 31.84 -4.76 -17.87
C ASP A 525 33.03 -4.09 -17.13
N HIS A 526 33.81 -3.28 -17.84
CA HIS A 526 35.01 -2.63 -17.34
C HIS A 526 35.17 -1.22 -17.93
N PRO A 527 35.75 -0.25 -17.21
CA PRO A 527 35.94 1.12 -17.70
C PRO A 527 36.58 1.20 -19.08
N LEU A 528 35.99 2.00 -19.97
CA LEU A 528 36.34 2.05 -21.39
C LEU A 528 36.75 3.46 -21.83
N LEU A 529 37.95 3.56 -22.42
CA LEU A 529 38.40 4.78 -23.08
C LEU A 529 37.86 4.83 -24.52
N LEU A 530 37.12 5.88 -24.85
CA LEU A 530 36.58 6.12 -26.19
C LEU A 530 37.57 6.89 -27.08
N THR A 531 37.36 6.84 -28.39
CA THR A 531 38.21 7.52 -29.38
C THR A 531 38.19 9.05 -29.27
N ASN A 532 37.18 9.61 -28.61
CA ASN A 532 37.08 11.05 -28.32
C ASN A 532 37.76 11.46 -27.00
N GLY A 533 38.38 10.50 -26.27
CA GLY A 533 39.02 10.74 -24.98
C GLY A 533 38.11 10.63 -23.76
N ARG A 534 36.78 10.45 -23.94
CA ARG A 534 35.84 10.23 -22.82
C ARG A 534 36.07 8.84 -22.22
N ILE A 535 36.01 8.77 -20.88
CA ILE A 535 36.06 7.51 -20.13
C ILE A 535 34.63 7.12 -19.73
N LEU A 536 34.17 5.97 -20.22
CA LEU A 536 32.93 5.35 -19.73
C LEU A 536 33.27 4.55 -18.47
N GLN A 537 32.81 5.04 -17.31
CA GLN A 537 33.06 4.43 -16.00
C GLN A 537 31.85 4.53 -15.05
N LYS A 538 30.65 4.76 -15.59
CA LYS A 538 29.38 4.82 -14.85
C LYS A 538 28.38 3.90 -15.52
N ASP A 539 27.67 3.10 -14.71
CA ASP A 539 26.63 2.19 -15.19
C ASP A 539 25.57 2.91 -16.00
N GLY A 540 25.14 2.28 -17.09
CA GLY A 540 24.10 2.78 -17.97
C GLY A 540 24.40 2.64 -19.45
N TYR A 541 23.39 2.95 -20.25
CA TYR A 541 23.48 2.94 -21.71
C TYR A 541 24.00 4.28 -22.23
N ASP A 542 25.03 4.25 -23.06
CA ASP A 542 25.60 5.41 -23.73
C ASP A 542 25.01 5.55 -25.15
N GLU A 543 24.15 6.56 -25.35
CA GLU A 543 23.42 6.75 -26.60
C GLU A 543 24.33 7.02 -27.82
N GLU A 544 25.46 7.69 -27.61
CA GLU A 544 26.39 8.07 -28.67
C GLU A 544 27.10 6.85 -29.25
N THR A 545 27.55 5.95 -28.38
CA THR A 545 28.30 4.75 -28.77
C THR A 545 27.39 3.55 -29.03
N GLY A 546 26.23 3.48 -28.38
CA GLY A 546 25.36 2.30 -28.35
C GLY A 546 25.89 1.19 -27.45
N LEU A 547 26.72 1.52 -26.46
CA LEU A 547 27.27 0.57 -25.50
C LEU A 547 26.45 0.60 -24.21
N LEU A 548 26.18 -0.57 -23.64
CA LEU A 548 25.62 -0.68 -22.29
C LEU A 548 26.73 -1.04 -21.33
N PHE A 549 26.98 -0.14 -20.38
CA PHE A 549 28.01 -0.29 -19.37
C PHE A 549 27.41 -0.83 -18.08
N LEU A 550 27.91 -1.98 -17.62
CA LEU A 550 27.47 -2.67 -16.40
C LEU A 550 28.70 -3.16 -15.65
N LEU A 551 29.19 -2.37 -14.69
CA LEU A 551 30.39 -2.71 -13.93
C LEU A 551 30.21 -4.04 -13.19
N ASP A 552 31.12 -4.98 -13.48
CA ASP A 552 31.32 -6.12 -12.61
C ASP A 552 32.42 -5.79 -11.58
N GLY A 553 32.10 -5.94 -10.30
CA GLY A 553 33.04 -5.72 -9.20
C GLY A 553 33.39 -4.25 -8.89
N LEU A 554 34.41 -4.06 -8.03
CA LEU A 554 34.87 -2.74 -7.58
C LEU A 554 36.04 -2.26 -8.45
N TRP A 555 35.75 -1.33 -9.35
CA TRP A 555 36.77 -0.63 -10.14
C TRP A 555 37.25 0.64 -9.43
N PRO A 556 38.56 0.95 -9.43
CA PRO A 556 39.04 2.24 -8.95
C PRO A 556 38.56 3.35 -9.87
N ASN A 557 38.31 4.54 -9.32
CA ASN A 557 37.98 5.73 -10.11
C ASN A 557 39.15 6.06 -11.05
N ILE A 558 38.92 6.07 -12.36
CA ILE A 558 39.96 6.37 -13.35
C ILE A 558 40.01 7.89 -13.57
N PRO A 559 41.16 8.54 -13.34
CA PRO A 559 41.28 9.97 -13.54
C PRO A 559 41.15 10.35 -15.01
N GLU A 560 40.37 11.39 -15.31
CA GLU A 560 40.21 11.92 -16.68
C GLU A 560 41.50 12.55 -17.23
N GLN A 561 42.40 12.99 -16.33
CA GLN A 561 43.70 13.59 -16.66
C GLN A 561 44.81 12.87 -15.89
N PRO A 562 45.25 11.68 -16.34
CA PRO A 562 46.32 10.95 -15.68
C PRO A 562 47.65 11.68 -15.84
N THR A 563 48.53 11.56 -14.84
CA THR A 563 49.91 12.05 -14.95
C THR A 563 50.82 11.02 -15.63
N ASP A 564 51.99 11.45 -16.09
CA ASP A 564 53.01 10.53 -16.63
C ASP A 564 53.40 9.42 -15.64
N ASP A 565 53.41 9.73 -14.34
CA ASP A 565 53.72 8.76 -13.29
C ASP A 565 52.61 7.72 -13.13
N ASP A 566 51.34 8.11 -13.27
CA ASP A 566 50.20 7.19 -13.26
C ASP A 566 50.27 6.22 -14.45
N ALA A 567 50.61 6.73 -15.64
CA ALA A 567 50.78 5.92 -16.83
C ALA A 567 51.95 4.93 -16.68
N LEU A 568 53.08 5.35 -16.12
CA LEU A 568 54.23 4.48 -15.86
C LEU A 568 53.93 3.40 -14.81
N LYS A 569 53.16 3.73 -13.77
CA LYS A 569 52.70 2.74 -12.77
C LYS A 569 51.77 1.70 -13.39
N ALA A 570 50.78 2.14 -14.15
CA ALA A 570 49.86 1.25 -14.86
C ALA A 570 50.59 0.34 -15.86
N LEU A 571 51.57 0.88 -16.58
CA LEU A 571 52.39 0.11 -17.50
C LEU A 571 53.19 -0.98 -16.78
N ARG A 572 53.78 -0.70 -15.60
CA ARG A 572 54.51 -1.71 -14.82
C ARG A 572 53.60 -2.87 -14.41
N ILE A 573 52.40 -2.58 -13.94
CA ILE A 573 51.41 -3.59 -13.53
C ILE A 573 50.98 -4.43 -14.74
N LEU A 574 50.62 -3.78 -15.85
CA LEU A 574 50.21 -4.47 -17.07
C LEU A 574 51.33 -5.36 -17.64
N TRP A 575 52.58 -4.90 -17.54
CA TRP A 575 53.73 -5.56 -18.15
C TRP A 575 54.34 -6.68 -17.31
N GLU A 576 54.09 -6.71 -16.00
CA GLU A 576 54.63 -7.72 -15.06
C GLU A 576 54.41 -9.16 -15.55
N ALA A 577 53.21 -9.46 -16.04
CA ALA A 577 52.86 -10.79 -16.56
C ALA A 577 53.64 -11.20 -17.83
N PHE A 578 54.30 -10.24 -18.49
CA PHE A 578 54.99 -10.43 -19.77
C PHE A 578 56.51 -10.29 -19.68
N ASP A 579 57.07 -10.03 -18.49
CA ASP A 579 58.51 -9.79 -18.29
C ASP A 579 59.39 -10.99 -18.66
N GLU A 580 58.89 -12.21 -18.52
CA GLU A 580 59.63 -13.43 -18.84
C GLU A 580 59.63 -13.78 -20.35
N PHE A 581 58.80 -13.11 -21.16
CA PHE A 581 58.73 -13.38 -22.60
C PHE A 581 59.91 -12.74 -23.34
N ARG A 582 60.47 -13.52 -24.28
CA ARG A 582 61.62 -13.10 -25.08
C ARG A 582 61.19 -12.37 -26.35
N PHE A 583 61.28 -11.06 -26.33
CA PHE A 583 61.12 -10.19 -27.52
C PHE A 583 62.46 -9.91 -28.19
N LYS A 584 62.50 -9.85 -29.53
CA LYS A 584 63.74 -9.66 -30.31
C LYS A 584 64.16 -8.19 -30.37
N ALA A 585 63.20 -7.28 -30.50
CA ALA A 585 63.43 -5.84 -30.57
C ALA A 585 62.46 -5.05 -29.68
N ALA A 586 62.81 -3.80 -29.37
CA ALA A 586 61.93 -2.88 -28.64
C ALA A 586 60.59 -2.65 -29.39
N GLY A 587 60.61 -2.66 -30.73
CA GLY A 587 59.41 -2.56 -31.54
C GLY A 587 58.43 -3.72 -31.34
N ASP A 588 58.93 -4.94 -31.08
CA ASP A 588 58.06 -6.11 -30.81
C ASP A 588 57.34 -5.96 -29.46
N ARG A 589 58.02 -5.37 -28.47
CA ARG A 589 57.42 -5.04 -27.17
C ARG A 589 56.33 -3.98 -27.32
N GLY A 590 56.62 -2.93 -28.09
CA GLY A 590 55.64 -1.88 -28.40
C GLY A 590 54.40 -2.41 -29.14
N ALA A 591 54.59 -3.31 -30.11
CA ALA A 591 53.49 -3.95 -30.84
C ALA A 591 52.63 -4.83 -29.93
N HIS A 592 53.24 -5.56 -28.99
CA HIS A 592 52.49 -6.35 -28.02
C HIS A 592 51.71 -5.48 -27.04
N LEU A 593 52.33 -4.41 -26.51
CA LEU A 593 51.64 -3.43 -25.67
C LEU A 593 50.42 -2.82 -26.41
N ALA A 594 50.60 -2.45 -27.68
CA ALA A 594 49.50 -1.96 -28.50
C ALA A 594 48.38 -3.01 -28.68
N ALA A 595 48.72 -4.30 -28.74
CA ALA A 595 47.72 -5.37 -28.80
C ALA A 595 46.91 -5.49 -27.50
N LEU A 596 47.57 -5.42 -26.34
CA LEU A 596 46.94 -5.42 -25.02
C LEU A 596 46.00 -4.22 -24.83
N LEU A 597 46.45 -3.03 -25.22
CA LEU A 597 45.61 -1.84 -25.16
C LEU A 597 44.43 -1.93 -26.15
N SER A 598 44.67 -2.40 -27.37
CA SER A 598 43.62 -2.50 -28.40
C SER A 598 42.51 -3.47 -28.02
N VAL A 599 42.83 -4.57 -27.34
CA VAL A 599 41.81 -5.52 -26.86
C VAL A 599 41.01 -4.90 -25.71
N ALA A 600 41.67 -4.21 -24.77
CA ALA A 600 41.02 -3.54 -23.65
C ALA A 600 40.05 -2.44 -24.10
N VAL A 601 40.33 -1.73 -25.21
CA VAL A 601 39.42 -0.71 -25.75
C VAL A 601 38.59 -1.18 -26.94
N ARG A 602 38.58 -2.49 -27.25
CA ARG A 602 37.99 -3.02 -28.49
C ARG A 602 36.55 -2.57 -28.76
N PRO A 603 35.63 -2.53 -27.77
CA PRO A 603 34.26 -2.07 -27.99
C PRO A 603 34.17 -0.61 -28.43
N GLY A 604 35.13 0.23 -28.03
CA GLY A 604 35.21 1.65 -28.38
C GLY A 604 35.86 1.93 -29.74
N LEU A 605 36.45 0.92 -30.39
CA LEU A 605 37.15 1.08 -31.67
C LEU A 605 36.25 0.76 -32.86
N PRO A 606 36.06 1.69 -33.82
CA PRO A 606 35.36 1.39 -35.07
C PRO A 606 36.10 0.34 -35.92
N THR A 607 37.44 0.40 -35.91
CA THR A 607 38.33 -0.54 -36.58
C THR A 607 39.49 -0.88 -35.64
N CYS A 608 39.78 -2.17 -35.46
CA CYS A 608 40.88 -2.62 -34.60
C CYS A 608 42.08 -3.06 -35.46
N PRO A 609 43.33 -2.66 -35.12
CA PRO A 609 44.52 -3.15 -35.80
C PRO A 609 44.70 -4.67 -35.68
N MET A 610 45.32 -5.28 -36.69
CA MET A 610 45.70 -6.70 -36.66
C MET A 610 47.14 -6.85 -36.15
N PHE A 611 47.35 -7.77 -35.20
CA PHE A 611 48.67 -8.07 -34.63
C PHE A 611 49.13 -9.47 -35.02
N LEU A 612 50.36 -9.59 -35.52
CA LEU A 612 50.92 -10.86 -36.00
C LEU A 612 52.08 -11.32 -35.11
N TYR A 613 51.94 -12.51 -34.52
CA TYR A 613 53.00 -13.17 -33.76
C TYR A 613 53.76 -14.18 -34.63
N ALA A 614 55.04 -13.93 -34.89
CA ALA A 614 55.91 -14.78 -35.70
C ALA A 614 57.22 -15.09 -34.96
N ALA A 615 57.63 -16.36 -34.96
CA ALA A 615 58.91 -16.79 -34.38
C ALA A 615 59.46 -18.02 -35.12
N HIS A 616 60.77 -18.06 -35.35
CA HIS A 616 61.46 -19.12 -36.12
C HIS A 616 61.60 -20.45 -35.37
N ALA A 617 61.45 -20.46 -34.04
CA ALA A 617 61.60 -21.65 -33.20
C ALA A 617 60.24 -22.19 -32.70
N ILE A 618 60.13 -23.52 -32.63
CA ILE A 618 59.05 -24.23 -31.92
C ILE A 618 59.28 -24.06 -30.41
N GLY A 619 58.22 -23.89 -29.61
CA GLY A 619 58.34 -23.68 -28.16
C GLY A 619 58.70 -22.25 -27.71
N SER A 620 58.69 -21.27 -28.62
CA SER A 620 59.03 -19.86 -28.35
C SER A 620 57.96 -19.03 -27.61
N GLY A 621 56.86 -19.64 -27.15
CA GLY A 621 55.80 -18.93 -26.43
C GLY A 621 54.82 -18.09 -27.29
N LYS A 622 55.00 -18.01 -28.62
CA LYS A 622 54.15 -17.19 -29.52
C LYS A 622 52.65 -17.44 -29.42
N SER A 623 52.23 -18.70 -29.26
CA SER A 623 50.81 -19.06 -29.15
C SER A 623 50.24 -18.67 -27.79
N LEU A 624 51.03 -18.87 -26.74
CA LEU A 624 50.67 -18.46 -25.38
C LEU A 624 50.53 -16.94 -25.29
N LEU A 625 51.45 -16.19 -25.88
CA LEU A 625 51.43 -14.73 -25.88
C LEU A 625 50.21 -14.18 -26.65
N ALA A 626 49.81 -14.82 -27.76
CA ALA A 626 48.55 -14.49 -28.45
C ALA A 626 47.30 -14.84 -27.62
N GLN A 627 47.34 -15.96 -26.88
CA GLN A 627 46.27 -16.37 -25.98
C GLN A 627 46.09 -15.42 -24.79
N CYS A 628 47.19 -14.91 -24.22
CA CYS A 628 47.16 -13.95 -23.12
C CYS A 628 46.43 -12.65 -23.51
N VAL A 629 46.59 -12.17 -24.77
CA VAL A 629 45.82 -11.02 -25.26
C VAL A 629 44.32 -11.30 -25.24
N GLY A 630 43.89 -12.50 -25.66
CA GLY A 630 42.47 -12.89 -25.61
C GLY A 630 41.93 -13.10 -24.20
N ALA A 631 42.77 -13.55 -23.26
CA ALA A 631 42.39 -13.77 -21.88
C ALA A 631 42.16 -12.46 -21.09
N LEU A 632 42.81 -11.36 -21.49
CA LEU A 632 42.80 -10.08 -20.77
C LEU A 632 41.39 -9.50 -20.55
N THR A 633 40.49 -9.65 -21.52
CA THR A 633 39.14 -9.05 -21.48
C THR A 633 38.01 -10.07 -21.34
N GLY A 634 38.32 -11.37 -21.45
CA GLY A 634 37.30 -12.44 -21.45
C GLY A 634 37.41 -13.42 -20.29
N GLY A 635 38.46 -13.34 -19.46
CA GLY A 635 38.71 -14.26 -18.34
C GLY A 635 38.94 -15.73 -18.73
N VAL A 636 38.81 -16.07 -20.02
CA VAL A 636 38.91 -17.42 -20.56
C VAL A 636 39.94 -17.44 -21.69
N THR A 637 40.82 -18.44 -21.69
CA THR A 637 41.80 -18.61 -22.77
C THR A 637 41.08 -19.08 -24.05
N PRO A 638 41.18 -18.37 -25.19
CA PRO A 638 40.53 -18.80 -26.42
C PRO A 638 41.05 -20.17 -26.86
N ALA A 639 40.15 -21.08 -27.27
CA ALA A 639 40.53 -22.35 -27.88
C ALA A 639 41.26 -22.09 -29.21
N LEU A 640 42.49 -22.60 -29.34
CA LEU A 640 43.34 -22.43 -30.54
C LEU A 640 42.98 -23.39 -31.69
N GLU A 641 41.92 -24.18 -31.58
CA GLU A 641 41.47 -25.07 -32.65
C GLU A 641 40.84 -24.26 -33.79
N LEU A 642 41.70 -23.82 -34.71
CA LEU A 642 41.28 -23.25 -35.97
C LEU A 642 40.70 -24.36 -36.85
N ASP A 643 39.47 -24.16 -37.33
CA ASP A 643 38.88 -25.00 -38.37
C ASP A 643 39.67 -24.90 -39.69
N ARG A 644 39.35 -25.75 -40.66
CA ARG A 644 40.06 -25.80 -41.94
C ARG A 644 40.03 -24.47 -42.70
N ALA A 645 38.88 -23.77 -42.70
CA ALA A 645 38.73 -22.50 -43.39
C ALA A 645 39.53 -21.38 -42.71
N GLN A 646 39.58 -21.39 -41.39
CA GLN A 646 40.38 -20.46 -40.58
C GLN A 646 41.89 -20.67 -40.80
N ARG A 647 42.36 -21.91 -40.95
CA ARG A 647 43.77 -22.21 -41.28
C ARG A 647 44.15 -21.73 -42.68
N GLU A 648 43.30 -21.97 -43.68
CA GLU A 648 43.51 -21.51 -45.05
C GLU A 648 43.54 -19.98 -45.13
N ARG A 649 42.64 -19.30 -44.41
CA ARG A 649 42.61 -17.83 -44.29
C ARG A 649 43.84 -17.28 -43.56
N GLN A 650 44.28 -17.91 -42.48
CA GLN A 650 45.51 -17.52 -41.78
C GLN A 650 46.75 -17.63 -42.68
N GLN A 651 46.82 -18.69 -43.50
CA GLN A 651 47.91 -18.91 -44.45
C GLN A 651 47.89 -17.88 -45.60
N GLN A 652 46.71 -17.53 -46.12
CA GLN A 652 46.55 -16.46 -47.12
C GLN A 652 47.01 -15.11 -46.55
N ILE A 653 46.55 -14.74 -45.35
CA ILE A 653 46.93 -13.49 -44.69
C ILE A 653 48.46 -13.41 -44.49
N ARG A 654 49.08 -14.49 -44.01
CA ARG A 654 50.54 -14.56 -43.84
C ARG A 654 51.31 -14.40 -45.15
N THR A 655 50.78 -14.91 -46.25
CA THR A 655 51.41 -14.82 -47.58
C THR A 655 51.30 -13.40 -48.13
N MET A 656 50.11 -12.79 -48.02
CA MET A 656 49.88 -11.42 -48.50
C MET A 656 50.66 -10.36 -47.72
N LEU A 657 50.83 -10.54 -46.40
CA LEU A 657 51.66 -9.67 -45.56
C LEU A 657 53.15 -9.76 -45.89
N LYS A 658 53.64 -10.93 -46.33
CA LYS A 658 55.02 -11.08 -46.82
C LYS A 658 55.25 -10.37 -48.16
N ASP A 659 54.21 -10.28 -48.98
CA ASP A 659 54.25 -9.69 -50.32
C ASP A 659 53.81 -8.20 -50.35
N ASN A 660 53.54 -7.60 -49.19
CA ASN A 660 53.12 -6.20 -49.02
C ASN A 660 51.90 -5.80 -49.88
N ARG A 661 50.91 -6.69 -50.03
CA ARG A 661 49.68 -6.43 -50.79
C ARG A 661 48.54 -5.94 -49.88
N ASN A 662 47.78 -4.94 -50.33
CA ASN A 662 46.66 -4.34 -49.59
C ASN A 662 45.44 -5.28 -49.49
N PHE A 663 44.73 -5.21 -48.36
CA PHE A 663 43.39 -5.74 -48.15
C PHE A 663 42.36 -4.82 -48.84
N LEU A 664 41.46 -5.38 -49.66
CA LEU A 664 40.17 -4.77 -49.97
C LEU A 664 39.07 -5.74 -49.55
#